data_AF-A0A9D1M779-F1
#
_entry.id   AF-A0A9D1M779-F1
#
_cell.length_a   1.000
_cell.length_b   1.000
_cell.length_c   1.000
_cell.angle_alpha   90.00
_cell.angle_beta   90.00
_cell.angle_gamma   90.00
#
_symmetry.space_group_name_H-M   'P 1'
#
loop_
_entity.id
_entity.type
_entity.pdbx_description
1 polymer ?
#
loop_
_entity_poly.entity_id
_entity_poly.type
_entity_poly.pdbx_seq_one_letter_code
_entity_poly.pdbx_strand_id
1 'polypeptide(L)'
;MRKLFFFVLTGLMMTLGACQQEDETLMRPSSSQTLTVTIPQGINTRAVPGDGSLINRCILEIYHNNNGNYELYQNRRVEKVTGNTATFADLRLVTSQSYKLVLWADCADASQNDLYYKTDDLSNITVNEGNKKYTGNDDGFDAFFATKEITVQSTFAESITLKRPFGQINVQTNDLGTITSNDLKPASVEVTFTSIPSSFNVLEGVAGTPVQNYTYTAAIKDAASGTLTIDYIWAAPEQEELADFSMKFLNASGTEITSNESFTNIPVRRNYRTNISGNLLTKKGEVEVTVDPIFDGDLAAVIDGAKNISTGEEFSSLQDAIAAADENNEIHIWGTLDEDITLNKNLVIMGGDESSAAKIRTLMVANGVKATFKNIQFFGARNMNSAKSSVVINQAEDVVFEDCLFAQENVSEAGMRPIETNYGFTGKLTLKNCTVEPGTSNAYFNPLAEGGELTITGTTFKQIVTIDPKVSSTAKMGTYKIEDNVFEGSVAVTALSGATDVDGLSADEKSYVNNILANNTFGDDTQKVKIFSGSNSFYVNDLSSVIYNQTTGVGYNSVQDALNAAQPNEVVLVSGATCAEELIIPAGVILDGSDNSVFTGKLHAAQGATIRNLASEWAGTENRQAIEVQGADVTLQNISLTYKGTSSRSEAIVSYPSAKNLTVENCQFNGYWKGLYLNTSEGVVIKGCTFNNMNPFSTDKWDATLQATDNTIIGNTFWGRAVQCIVVAGTAGMDGTTKYQESWPLALKQSVYSILSDNAYTDQENPYMRVTYGIPATWDYTSIYFCINDFLKGNLANAQNAFTQADRYQPSAVEFLGNFEGKENVLHYTLDSRTSQANRPNGQQGHFYNTQGRHFNIFNPQNLTQWEVSGEIWVDAAMIASTKPFRSELWTSSKNASTGEAVYPMLGITNVTEDANGTYQSTMDHAVVRTWGDDGWTVAEGIAVNTGWHTVKMVSDGNYVTYYFDGQEIGKMSATAAPVCITSIMPQAFHYDYQENGNYFYEGYTCETYFCNINYQLKK
;
A
#
# COMPACT_ATOMS: atom_id res chain seq x y z
N MET A 1 24.23 -11.63 -33.87
CA MET A 1 25.00 -11.92 -35.10
C MET A 1 24.05 -11.91 -36.31
N ARG A 2 24.46 -11.37 -37.49
CA ARG A 2 24.01 -11.67 -38.90
C ARG A 2 22.50 -11.92 -39.17
N LYS A 3 21.81 -11.37 -40.20
CA LYS A 3 22.12 -10.99 -41.61
C LYS A 3 21.08 -9.91 -42.11
N LEU A 4 20.83 -9.46 -43.37
CA LEU A 4 21.49 -9.51 -44.71
C LEU A 4 20.97 -8.38 -45.68
N PHE A 5 21.78 -7.37 -46.07
CA PHE A 5 21.68 -6.60 -47.34
C PHE A 5 20.35 -5.80 -47.61
N PHE A 6 20.09 -5.02 -48.70
CA PHE A 6 20.74 -4.79 -50.02
C PHE A 6 20.42 -3.37 -50.62
N PHE A 7 21.44 -2.56 -50.97
CA PHE A 7 21.44 -1.37 -51.89
C PHE A 7 20.49 -0.16 -51.59
N VAL A 8 20.68 1.09 -52.07
CA VAL A 8 21.68 1.76 -52.94
C VAL A 8 22.36 2.92 -52.16
N LEU A 9 23.59 3.33 -52.49
CA LEU A 9 24.40 4.25 -51.69
C LEU A 9 24.59 5.68 -52.28
N THR A 10 24.67 6.67 -51.40
CA THR A 10 25.07 8.07 -51.64
C THR A 10 26.56 8.32 -51.36
N GLY A 11 27.08 9.47 -51.80
CA GLY A 11 28.41 10.01 -51.45
C GLY A 11 28.75 11.21 -52.37
N LEU A 12 28.72 12.49 -51.97
CA LEU A 12 29.25 13.23 -50.80
C LEU A 12 30.70 13.71 -50.99
N MET A 13 30.87 15.03 -51.14
CA MET A 13 31.88 15.95 -50.54
C MET A 13 32.00 17.20 -51.45
N MET A 14 31.52 18.37 -51.03
CA MET A 14 32.06 19.31 -50.02
C MET A 14 33.22 20.19 -50.53
N THR A 15 33.02 21.51 -50.45
CA THR A 15 34.01 22.49 -49.98
C THR A 15 33.28 23.80 -49.62
N LEU A 16 33.86 24.60 -48.71
CA LEU A 16 33.26 25.83 -48.18
C LEU A 16 34.00 27.07 -48.69
N GLY A 17 33.30 28.19 -48.81
CA GLY A 17 33.88 29.51 -49.10
C GLY A 17 32.82 30.60 -48.91
N ALA A 18 33.14 31.65 -48.15
CA ALA A 18 32.17 32.66 -47.72
C ALA A 18 32.41 34.03 -48.38
N CYS A 19 31.31 34.76 -48.62
CA CYS A 19 31.25 36.23 -48.67
C CYS A 19 29.84 36.68 -48.27
N GLN A 20 29.65 37.98 -48.04
CA GLN A 20 28.60 38.52 -47.19
C GLN A 20 27.77 39.61 -47.90
N GLN A 21 26.49 39.69 -47.53
CA GLN A 21 25.60 40.87 -47.58
C GLN A 21 24.89 41.21 -48.91
N GLU A 22 23.78 41.97 -48.74
CA GLU A 22 22.86 42.56 -49.74
C GLU A 22 21.90 41.54 -50.43
N ASP A 23 20.57 41.75 -50.50
CA ASP A 23 19.74 42.87 -50.01
C ASP A 23 18.28 42.50 -49.62
N GLU A 24 17.46 43.51 -49.31
CA GLU A 24 16.15 43.49 -48.61
C GLU A 24 14.96 42.63 -49.12
N THR A 25 14.03 42.39 -48.18
CA THR A 25 12.57 42.17 -48.37
C THR A 25 12.06 40.86 -49.01
N LEU A 26 12.14 39.77 -48.25
CA LEU A 26 11.12 38.71 -48.26
C LEU A 26 10.64 38.39 -46.85
N MET A 27 9.42 37.84 -46.74
CA MET A 27 8.77 37.57 -45.45
C MET A 27 9.62 36.64 -44.57
N ARG A 28 9.85 37.02 -43.31
CA ARG A 28 10.26 36.05 -42.29
C ARG A 28 9.12 35.02 -42.14
N PRO A 29 9.39 33.70 -42.25
CA PRO A 29 8.46 32.74 -41.69
C PRO A 29 8.37 32.98 -40.19
N SER A 30 7.16 33.18 -39.68
CA SER A 30 6.93 33.24 -38.23
C SER A 30 7.13 31.85 -37.67
N SER A 31 8.12 31.70 -36.79
CA SER A 31 8.27 30.53 -35.92
C SER A 31 7.23 30.61 -34.79
N SER A 32 5.95 30.63 -35.17
CA SER A 32 4.79 30.88 -34.33
C SER A 32 4.17 29.57 -33.84
N GLN A 33 4.05 29.41 -32.53
CA GLN A 33 3.33 28.28 -31.93
C GLN A 33 1.82 28.50 -32.09
N THR A 34 1.06 27.43 -32.36
CA THR A 34 -0.39 27.50 -32.58
C THR A 34 -1.10 26.38 -31.83
N LEU A 35 -2.26 26.70 -31.25
CA LEU A 35 -3.18 25.75 -30.65
C LEU A 35 -4.53 25.81 -31.37
N THR A 36 -5.01 24.68 -31.85
CA THR A 36 -6.40 24.50 -32.30
C THR A 36 -7.17 23.75 -31.23
N VAL A 37 -8.40 24.20 -30.97
CA VAL A 37 -9.32 23.62 -30.00
C VAL A 37 -10.57 23.17 -30.73
N THR A 38 -10.97 21.91 -30.55
CA THR A 38 -12.19 21.33 -31.10
C THR A 38 -13.24 21.24 -30.01
N ILE A 39 -14.41 21.82 -30.26
CA ILE A 39 -15.59 21.73 -29.40
C ILE A 39 -16.51 20.66 -30.03
N PRO A 40 -16.93 19.61 -29.31
CA PRO A 40 -17.93 18.67 -29.79
C PRO A 40 -19.28 19.38 -30.10
N GLN A 41 -19.55 19.62 -31.39
CA GLN A 41 -20.80 20.22 -31.87
C GLN A 41 -21.49 19.27 -32.87
N GLY A 42 -22.77 19.01 -32.67
CA GLY A 42 -23.58 18.11 -33.49
C GLY A 42 -23.97 18.71 -34.84
N ILE A 43 -23.71 18.00 -35.94
CA ILE A 43 -24.04 18.44 -37.31
C ILE A 43 -25.45 17.93 -37.70
N ASN A 44 -26.47 18.28 -36.92
CA ASN A 44 -27.85 17.81 -37.11
C ASN A 44 -28.80 18.90 -37.62
N THR A 45 -29.75 18.51 -38.48
CA THR A 45 -30.82 19.38 -39.03
C THR A 45 -32.08 19.39 -38.17
N ARG A 46 -32.01 18.81 -36.97
CA ARG A 46 -32.97 18.90 -35.87
C ARG A 46 -32.17 19.22 -34.61
N ALA A 47 -32.68 20.13 -33.77
CA ALA A 47 -32.03 20.43 -32.50
C ALA A 47 -32.03 19.17 -31.61
N VAL A 48 -30.87 18.81 -31.08
CA VAL A 48 -30.71 17.74 -30.09
C VAL A 48 -30.21 18.39 -28.80
N PRO A 49 -30.89 18.23 -27.65
CA PRO A 49 -30.42 18.83 -26.41
C PRO A 49 -29.00 18.41 -26.08
N GLY A 50 -28.14 19.36 -25.71
CA GLY A 50 -26.70 19.10 -25.58
C GLY A 50 -25.97 18.80 -26.90
N ASP A 51 -26.37 19.40 -28.02
CA ASP A 51 -25.61 19.35 -29.28
C ASP A 51 -24.44 20.35 -29.37
N GLY A 52 -24.18 21.16 -28.34
CA GLY A 52 -23.09 22.13 -28.30
C GLY A 52 -23.22 23.30 -29.30
N SER A 53 -24.32 23.41 -30.04
CA SER A 53 -24.45 24.39 -31.14
C SER A 53 -24.44 25.86 -30.72
N LEU A 54 -24.72 26.15 -29.44
CA LEU A 54 -24.73 27.50 -28.88
C LEU A 54 -23.35 27.99 -28.41
N ILE A 55 -22.34 27.10 -28.32
CA ILE A 55 -20.99 27.47 -27.91
C ILE A 55 -20.35 28.38 -28.97
N ASN A 56 -20.04 29.61 -28.59
CA ASN A 56 -19.58 30.67 -29.50
C ASN A 56 -18.25 31.31 -29.06
N ARG A 57 -17.75 30.98 -27.86
CA ARG A 57 -16.54 31.53 -27.25
C ARG A 57 -15.63 30.41 -26.77
N CYS A 58 -14.32 30.60 -26.91
CA CYS A 58 -13.32 29.80 -26.22
C CYS A 58 -12.28 30.73 -25.57
N ILE A 59 -11.92 30.42 -24.33
CA ILE A 59 -10.99 31.16 -23.48
C ILE A 59 -9.78 30.27 -23.22
N LEU A 60 -8.58 30.84 -23.35
CA LEU A 60 -7.31 30.19 -23.01
C LEU A 60 -6.56 31.01 -21.98
N GLU A 61 -6.15 30.34 -20.90
CA GLU A 61 -5.13 30.82 -19.98
C GLU A 61 -3.93 29.85 -19.99
N ILE A 62 -2.75 30.39 -19.72
CA ILE A 62 -1.49 29.63 -19.80
C ILE A 62 -0.72 29.86 -18.52
N TYR A 63 -0.49 28.79 -17.77
CA TYR A 63 0.27 28.79 -16.53
C TYR A 63 1.65 28.21 -16.78
N HIS A 64 2.71 28.82 -16.26
CA HIS A 64 4.06 28.28 -16.26
C HIS A 64 4.25 27.35 -15.06
N ASN A 65 4.87 26.20 -15.26
CA ASN A 65 5.25 25.29 -14.18
C ASN A 65 6.63 25.67 -13.65
N ASN A 66 6.66 26.20 -12.43
CA ASN A 66 7.88 26.55 -11.70
C ASN A 66 8.05 25.57 -10.52
N ASN A 67 8.72 24.44 -10.78
CA ASN A 67 8.99 23.36 -9.80
C ASN A 67 7.73 22.82 -9.09
N GLY A 68 6.61 22.69 -9.82
CA GLY A 68 5.32 22.21 -9.31
C GLY A 68 4.30 23.31 -8.99
N ASN A 69 4.74 24.57 -8.88
CA ASN A 69 3.82 25.71 -8.76
C ASN A 69 3.36 26.18 -10.14
N TYR A 70 2.06 26.47 -10.28
CA TYR A 70 1.45 26.98 -11.51
C TYR A 70 1.14 28.48 -11.42
N GLU A 71 1.92 29.30 -12.11
CA GLU A 71 1.78 30.77 -12.12
C GLU A 71 1.27 31.26 -13.49
N LEU A 72 0.30 32.19 -13.53
CA LEU A 72 -0.26 32.70 -14.78
C LEU A 72 0.81 33.44 -15.61
N TYR A 73 1.15 32.89 -16.76
CA TYR A 73 2.32 33.29 -17.56
C TYR A 73 1.98 34.26 -18.71
N GLN A 74 0.78 34.18 -19.26
CA GLN A 74 0.29 35.12 -20.28
C GLN A 74 -1.10 35.63 -19.96
N ASN A 75 -1.38 36.85 -20.41
CA ASN A 75 -2.73 37.41 -20.40
C ASN A 75 -3.69 36.44 -21.06
N ARG A 76 -4.82 36.18 -20.40
CA ARG A 76 -5.98 35.47 -20.93
C ARG A 76 -6.30 35.87 -22.36
N ARG A 77 -6.53 34.87 -23.21
CA ARG A 77 -7.01 35.04 -24.59
C ARG A 77 -8.45 34.59 -24.71
N VAL A 78 -9.17 35.24 -25.62
CA VAL A 78 -10.55 34.90 -25.96
C VAL A 78 -10.66 34.87 -27.48
N GLU A 79 -11.05 33.73 -28.04
CA GLU A 79 -11.24 33.53 -29.47
C GLU A 79 -12.70 33.12 -29.73
N LYS A 80 -13.17 33.34 -30.96
CA LYS A 80 -14.54 32.98 -31.36
C LYS A 80 -14.58 31.58 -31.97
N VAL A 81 -15.51 30.74 -31.50
CA VAL A 81 -15.75 29.42 -32.08
C VAL A 81 -16.36 29.57 -33.48
N THR A 82 -15.74 28.92 -34.46
CA THR A 82 -16.10 28.97 -35.88
C THR A 82 -16.03 27.56 -36.46
N GLY A 83 -17.17 27.00 -36.88
CA GLY A 83 -17.24 25.65 -37.45
C GLY A 83 -16.66 24.59 -36.52
N ASN A 84 -17.17 24.53 -35.28
CA ASN A 84 -16.72 23.69 -34.16
C ASN A 84 -15.28 23.87 -33.65
N THR A 85 -14.49 24.80 -34.20
CA THR A 85 -13.11 25.05 -33.75
C THR A 85 -12.85 26.47 -33.24
N ALA A 86 -11.84 26.63 -32.39
CA ALA A 86 -11.20 27.91 -32.09
C ALA A 86 -9.67 27.77 -32.26
N THR A 87 -8.98 28.84 -32.70
CA THR A 87 -7.55 28.78 -33.00
C THR A 87 -6.78 29.92 -32.35
N PHE A 88 -5.91 29.57 -31.40
CA PHE A 88 -5.00 30.48 -30.72
C PHE A 88 -3.63 30.45 -31.44
N ALA A 89 -3.47 31.28 -32.47
CA ALA A 89 -2.21 31.46 -33.19
C ALA A 89 -1.26 32.44 -32.47
N ASP A 90 0.04 32.42 -32.81
CA ASP A 90 1.08 33.30 -32.23
C ASP A 90 1.26 33.16 -30.70
N LEU A 91 1.17 31.92 -30.19
CA LEU A 91 1.62 31.62 -28.82
C LEU A 91 3.15 31.84 -28.72
N ARG A 92 3.59 32.42 -27.60
CA ARG A 92 4.99 32.82 -27.35
C ARG A 92 5.55 32.21 -26.07
N LEU A 93 5.61 30.88 -26.06
CA LEU A 93 6.09 30.09 -24.93
C LEU A 93 7.60 29.82 -25.09
N VAL A 94 8.36 29.91 -23.99
CA VAL A 94 9.82 29.77 -23.99
C VAL A 94 10.21 28.30 -24.16
N THR A 95 11.23 28.03 -24.97
CA THR A 95 11.73 26.66 -25.17
C THR A 95 12.38 26.09 -23.91
N SER A 96 12.25 24.78 -23.73
CA SER A 96 12.70 24.03 -22.54
C SER A 96 12.01 24.48 -21.24
N GLN A 97 10.78 25.00 -21.34
CA GLN A 97 9.90 25.29 -20.21
C GLN A 97 8.60 24.49 -20.33
N SER A 98 7.98 24.19 -19.19
CA SER A 98 6.72 23.45 -19.10
C SER A 98 5.58 24.40 -18.74
N TYR A 99 4.42 24.21 -19.39
CA TYR A 99 3.25 25.05 -19.24
C TYR A 99 1.98 24.21 -19.16
N LYS A 100 0.99 24.65 -18.39
CA LYS A 100 -0.37 24.10 -18.39
C LYS A 100 -1.30 25.04 -19.14
N LEU A 101 -1.84 24.55 -20.24
CA LEU A 101 -2.91 25.19 -21.01
C LEU A 101 -4.24 24.91 -20.29
N VAL A 102 -5.02 25.94 -20.01
CA VAL A 102 -6.31 25.87 -19.33
C VAL A 102 -7.37 26.46 -20.26
N LEU A 103 -8.37 25.65 -20.62
CA LEU A 103 -9.33 25.96 -21.67
C LEU A 103 -10.77 25.85 -21.15
N TRP A 104 -11.57 26.87 -21.46
CA TRP A 104 -13.00 26.93 -21.23
C TRP A 104 -13.72 27.38 -22.51
N ALA A 105 -14.88 26.82 -22.83
CA ALA A 105 -15.70 27.23 -23.97
C ALA A 105 -17.19 27.21 -23.62
N ASP A 106 -17.89 28.29 -23.94
CA ASP A 106 -19.26 28.54 -23.48
C ASP A 106 -20.10 29.40 -24.45
N CYS A 107 -21.37 29.60 -24.09
CA CYS A 107 -22.28 30.54 -24.73
C CYS A 107 -22.08 31.96 -24.15
N ALA A 108 -21.48 32.84 -24.94
CA ALA A 108 -21.24 34.25 -24.61
C ALA A 108 -22.22 35.20 -25.31
N ASP A 109 -22.22 36.48 -24.93
CA ASP A 109 -22.98 37.50 -25.64
C ASP A 109 -22.38 37.84 -27.03
N ALA A 110 -23.06 38.67 -27.82
CA ALA A 110 -22.62 39.06 -29.16
C ALA A 110 -21.30 39.87 -29.21
N SER A 111 -20.76 40.27 -28.05
CA SER A 111 -19.46 40.92 -27.86
C SER A 111 -18.44 40.00 -27.17
N GLN A 112 -18.76 38.71 -27.01
CA GLN A 112 -17.99 37.68 -26.29
C GLN A 112 -17.87 37.90 -24.76
N ASN A 113 -18.77 38.67 -24.13
CA ASN A 113 -18.86 38.83 -22.67
C ASN A 113 -19.60 37.67 -21.99
N ASP A 114 -19.44 37.56 -20.67
CA ASP A 114 -20.06 36.56 -19.79
C ASP A 114 -21.59 36.64 -19.77
N LEU A 115 -22.24 35.69 -20.46
CA LEU A 115 -23.70 35.59 -20.52
C LEU A 115 -24.26 34.56 -19.52
N TYR A 116 -23.86 33.29 -19.65
CA TYR A 116 -24.34 32.18 -18.80
C TYR A 116 -23.45 31.89 -17.61
N TYR A 117 -22.13 31.99 -17.78
CA TYR A 117 -21.13 31.74 -16.74
C TYR A 117 -20.29 32.98 -16.49
N LYS A 118 -19.89 33.18 -15.22
CA LYS A 118 -18.82 34.09 -14.84
C LYS A 118 -17.50 33.37 -15.03
N THR A 119 -16.60 34.00 -15.77
CA THR A 119 -15.32 33.44 -16.19
C THR A 119 -14.15 34.34 -15.83
N ASP A 120 -14.37 35.39 -15.02
CA ASP A 120 -13.34 36.32 -14.51
C ASP A 120 -12.14 35.58 -13.86
N ASP A 121 -12.39 34.39 -13.30
CA ASP A 121 -11.44 33.48 -12.68
C ASP A 121 -11.74 32.05 -13.13
N LEU A 122 -10.85 31.43 -13.92
CA LEU A 122 -11.01 30.05 -14.39
C LEU A 122 -10.83 29.00 -13.28
N SER A 123 -10.32 29.37 -12.11
CA SER A 123 -10.28 28.48 -10.94
C SER A 123 -11.62 28.40 -10.19
N ASN A 124 -12.58 29.28 -10.50
CA ASN A 124 -13.88 29.32 -9.84
C ASN A 124 -15.01 29.84 -10.76
N ILE A 125 -15.29 29.10 -11.83
CA ILE A 125 -16.43 29.37 -12.74
C ILE A 125 -17.74 29.23 -11.97
N THR A 126 -18.64 30.21 -12.06
CA THR A 126 -19.98 30.17 -11.44
C THR A 126 -21.06 30.57 -12.43
N VAL A 127 -22.33 30.19 -12.20
CA VAL A 127 -23.45 30.71 -13.02
C VAL A 127 -23.58 32.23 -12.87
N ASN A 128 -23.79 32.93 -13.98
CA ASN A 128 -23.95 34.37 -13.99
C ASN A 128 -25.40 34.80 -13.70
N GLU A 129 -25.88 34.52 -12.49
CA GLU A 129 -27.24 34.82 -11.99
C GLU A 129 -27.72 36.28 -12.20
N GLY A 130 -26.81 37.22 -12.46
CA GLY A 130 -27.14 38.61 -12.82
C GLY A 130 -27.58 38.81 -14.27
N ASN A 131 -27.13 37.94 -15.19
CA ASN A 131 -27.43 37.97 -16.63
C ASN A 131 -28.35 36.80 -17.04
N LYS A 132 -28.06 35.60 -16.53
CA LYS A 132 -28.78 34.35 -16.78
C LYS A 132 -28.86 33.54 -15.49
N LYS A 133 -30.07 33.34 -14.98
CA LYS A 133 -30.33 32.42 -13.86
C LYS A 133 -30.31 30.98 -14.34
N TYR A 134 -29.80 30.07 -13.53
CA TYR A 134 -29.87 28.65 -13.86
C TYR A 134 -31.33 28.18 -13.98
N THR A 135 -31.62 27.45 -15.06
CA THR A 135 -32.90 26.80 -15.30
C THR A 135 -32.67 25.62 -16.22
N GLY A 136 -33.40 24.54 -16.00
CA GLY A 136 -33.51 23.49 -17.00
C GLY A 136 -34.11 24.02 -18.31
N ASN A 137 -33.93 23.23 -19.36
CA ASN A 137 -34.38 23.45 -20.75
C ASN A 137 -33.66 24.57 -21.55
N ASP A 138 -32.74 25.33 -20.96
CA ASP A 138 -31.89 26.33 -21.66
C ASP A 138 -30.51 25.72 -21.99
N ASP A 139 -30.34 25.24 -23.24
CA ASP A 139 -29.10 24.65 -23.75
C ASP A 139 -27.90 25.64 -23.79
N GLY A 140 -28.07 26.92 -23.42
CA GLY A 140 -26.95 27.86 -23.26
C GLY A 140 -26.12 27.63 -21.99
N PHE A 141 -26.57 26.77 -21.07
CA PHE A 141 -25.75 26.22 -19.99
C PHE A 141 -24.85 25.05 -20.43
N ASP A 142 -24.89 24.64 -21.70
CA ASP A 142 -23.87 23.77 -22.28
C ASP A 142 -22.51 24.51 -22.29
N ALA A 143 -21.43 23.82 -21.95
CA ALA A 143 -20.06 24.34 -21.85
C ALA A 143 -19.05 23.19 -21.88
N PHE A 144 -17.81 23.50 -22.23
CA PHE A 144 -16.74 22.51 -22.41
C PHE A 144 -15.42 23.02 -21.83
N PHE A 145 -14.56 22.11 -21.40
CA PHE A 145 -13.25 22.43 -20.85
C PHE A 145 -12.18 21.39 -21.22
N ALA A 146 -10.92 21.77 -21.02
CA ALA A 146 -9.79 20.86 -20.96
C ALA A 146 -8.61 21.51 -20.21
N THR A 147 -7.69 20.70 -19.71
CA THR A 147 -6.32 21.15 -19.46
C THR A 147 -5.33 20.26 -20.21
N LYS A 148 -4.19 20.82 -20.61
CA LYS A 148 -3.09 20.07 -21.22
C LYS A 148 -1.76 20.64 -20.78
N GLU A 149 -0.93 19.80 -20.18
CA GLU A 149 0.46 20.14 -19.89
C GLU A 149 1.33 19.91 -21.14
N ILE A 150 2.19 20.87 -21.45
CA ILE A 150 3.11 20.83 -22.59
C ILE A 150 4.51 21.25 -22.14
N THR A 151 5.52 20.53 -22.62
CA THR A 151 6.93 20.96 -22.51
C THR A 151 7.40 21.45 -23.87
N VAL A 152 7.68 22.75 -23.97
CA VAL A 152 7.87 23.43 -25.25
C VAL A 152 9.29 23.16 -25.76
N GLN A 153 9.46 22.16 -26.62
CA GLN A 153 10.78 21.81 -27.17
C GLN A 153 11.14 22.63 -28.43
N SER A 154 10.14 23.06 -29.19
CA SER A 154 10.29 23.87 -30.42
C SER A 154 8.96 24.57 -30.77
N THR A 155 8.80 25.02 -32.02
CA THR A 155 7.49 25.46 -32.55
C THR A 155 6.54 24.29 -32.69
N PHE A 156 5.33 24.41 -32.12
CA PHE A 156 4.29 23.39 -32.20
C PHE A 156 3.04 23.87 -32.93
N ALA A 157 2.28 22.91 -33.47
CA ALA A 157 0.90 23.08 -33.89
C ALA A 157 0.08 21.98 -33.18
N GLU A 158 -0.55 22.33 -32.07
CA GLU A 158 -1.24 21.39 -31.18
C GLU A 158 -2.74 21.37 -31.43
N SER A 159 -3.37 20.23 -31.14
CA SER A 159 -4.83 20.07 -31.14
C SER A 159 -5.31 19.53 -29.79
N ILE A 160 -6.48 19.99 -29.35
CA ILE A 160 -7.17 19.55 -28.12
C ILE A 160 -8.67 19.49 -28.40
N THR A 161 -9.30 18.35 -28.14
CA THR A 161 -10.77 18.25 -28.07
C THR A 161 -11.20 18.49 -26.62
N LEU A 162 -12.19 19.36 -26.41
CA LEU A 162 -12.75 19.62 -25.07
C LEU A 162 -13.82 18.58 -24.69
N LYS A 163 -13.98 18.32 -23.39
CA LYS A 163 -15.09 17.52 -22.82
C LYS A 163 -15.96 18.39 -21.90
N ARG A 164 -17.17 17.94 -21.55
CA ARG A 164 -18.06 18.67 -20.66
C ARG A 164 -17.59 18.64 -19.19
N PRO A 165 -17.82 19.70 -18.39
CA PRO A 165 -17.54 19.72 -16.95
C PRO A 165 -18.70 19.14 -16.10
N PHE A 166 -19.81 18.76 -16.73
CA PHE A 166 -21.06 18.31 -16.12
C PHE A 166 -21.56 17.00 -16.71
N GLY A 167 -22.51 16.36 -16.04
CA GLY A 167 -23.46 15.43 -16.65
C GLY A 167 -24.74 16.16 -17.08
N GLN A 168 -25.42 15.65 -18.11
CA GLN A 168 -26.76 16.11 -18.48
C GLN A 168 -27.81 15.20 -17.84
N ILE A 169 -28.80 15.74 -17.13
CA ILE A 169 -29.98 14.98 -16.69
C ILE A 169 -31.13 15.24 -17.67
N ASN A 170 -31.79 14.19 -18.17
CA ASN A 170 -33.02 14.27 -18.96
C ASN A 170 -34.15 13.60 -18.19
N VAL A 171 -35.29 14.26 -18.00
CA VAL A 171 -36.46 13.66 -17.32
C VAL A 171 -37.63 13.53 -18.28
N GLN A 172 -38.20 12.33 -18.41
CA GLN A 172 -39.32 12.01 -19.30
C GLN A 172 -40.42 11.25 -18.55
N THR A 173 -41.69 11.55 -18.86
CA THR A 173 -42.85 10.84 -18.29
C THR A 173 -43.65 10.09 -19.36
N ASN A 174 -43.84 8.80 -19.15
CA ASN A 174 -44.44 7.86 -20.10
C ASN A 174 -45.98 7.88 -20.06
N ASP A 175 -46.56 8.49 -19.02
CA ASP A 175 -48.00 8.56 -18.78
C ASP A 175 -48.70 9.85 -19.26
N LEU A 176 -47.98 10.87 -19.74
CA LEU A 176 -48.56 12.16 -20.17
C LEU A 176 -49.67 11.99 -21.24
N GLY A 177 -49.47 11.06 -22.17
CA GLY A 177 -50.46 10.72 -23.20
C GLY A 177 -51.70 10.00 -22.67
N THR A 178 -51.64 9.39 -21.49
CA THR A 178 -52.76 8.69 -20.84
C THR A 178 -53.71 9.62 -20.09
N ILE A 179 -53.26 10.84 -19.76
CA ILE A 179 -54.05 11.83 -19.04
C ILE A 179 -55.18 12.36 -19.94
N THR A 180 -56.42 12.00 -19.62
CA THR A 180 -57.60 12.33 -20.43
C THR A 180 -58.14 13.75 -20.20
N SER A 181 -57.91 14.34 -19.01
CA SER A 181 -58.26 15.73 -18.72
C SER A 181 -57.11 16.67 -19.09
N ASN A 182 -57.36 17.66 -19.94
CA ASN A 182 -56.33 18.64 -20.30
C ASN A 182 -55.96 19.57 -19.13
N ASP A 183 -56.86 19.80 -18.16
CA ASP A 183 -56.57 20.61 -16.97
C ASP A 183 -55.59 19.92 -15.99
N LEU A 184 -55.37 18.61 -16.17
CA LEU A 184 -54.42 17.79 -15.42
C LEU A 184 -53.12 17.48 -16.20
N LYS A 185 -52.91 18.13 -17.35
CA LYS A 185 -51.62 18.07 -18.06
C LYS A 185 -50.74 19.24 -17.60
N PRO A 186 -49.46 19.00 -17.25
CA PRO A 186 -48.55 20.07 -16.89
C PRO A 186 -48.26 20.97 -18.09
N ALA A 187 -48.25 22.28 -17.85
CA ALA A 187 -47.66 23.27 -18.75
C ALA A 187 -46.20 23.57 -18.37
N SER A 188 -45.84 23.35 -17.11
CA SER A 188 -44.50 23.56 -16.56
C SER A 188 -44.21 22.62 -15.39
N VAL A 189 -42.93 22.46 -15.08
CA VAL A 189 -42.44 21.81 -13.87
C VAL A 189 -41.64 22.80 -13.01
N GLU A 190 -41.84 22.73 -11.70
CA GLU A 190 -40.92 23.31 -10.71
C GLU A 190 -40.01 22.20 -10.20
N VAL A 191 -38.69 22.36 -10.34
CA VAL A 191 -37.69 21.35 -9.95
C VAL A 191 -36.88 21.91 -8.80
N THR A 192 -36.69 21.11 -7.74
CA THR A 192 -35.84 21.46 -6.59
C THR A 192 -34.81 20.37 -6.35
N PHE A 193 -33.53 20.68 -6.61
CA PHE A 193 -32.38 19.86 -6.26
C PHE A 193 -32.02 20.06 -4.79
N THR A 194 -31.88 18.97 -4.03
CA THR A 194 -31.53 18.99 -2.60
C THR A 194 -30.13 19.55 -2.38
N SER A 195 -29.17 19.17 -3.23
CA SER A 195 -27.77 19.59 -3.15
C SER A 195 -27.08 19.35 -4.49
N ILE A 196 -26.52 20.39 -5.11
CA ILE A 196 -25.72 20.31 -6.34
C ILE A 196 -24.50 21.25 -6.25
N PRO A 197 -23.37 20.95 -6.91
CA PRO A 197 -22.24 21.88 -7.05
C PRO A 197 -22.69 23.27 -7.53
N SER A 198 -21.95 24.30 -7.11
CA SER A 198 -22.26 25.71 -7.43
C SER A 198 -21.18 26.43 -8.24
N SER A 199 -20.01 25.79 -8.39
CA SER A 199 -18.89 26.31 -9.18
C SER A 199 -18.06 25.17 -9.80
N PHE A 200 -17.09 25.53 -10.64
CA PHE A 200 -16.16 24.58 -11.25
C PHE A 200 -14.75 25.18 -11.39
N ASN A 201 -13.74 24.45 -10.94
CA ASN A 201 -12.33 24.79 -11.12
C ASN A 201 -11.81 24.16 -12.41
N VAL A 202 -11.54 24.98 -13.43
CA VAL A 202 -11.03 24.53 -14.74
C VAL A 202 -9.56 24.14 -14.67
N LEU A 203 -8.75 24.79 -13.82
CA LEU A 203 -7.32 24.52 -13.65
C LEU A 203 -7.08 23.13 -13.01
N GLU A 204 -7.94 22.72 -12.07
CA GLU A 204 -7.88 21.41 -11.41
C GLU A 204 -8.79 20.37 -12.07
N GLY A 205 -9.85 20.79 -12.74
CA GLY A 205 -10.88 19.90 -13.30
C GLY A 205 -11.81 19.33 -12.23
N VAL A 206 -12.19 20.15 -11.24
CA VAL A 206 -12.91 19.73 -10.02
C VAL A 206 -14.18 20.56 -9.85
N ALA A 207 -15.30 19.93 -9.46
CA ALA A 207 -16.54 20.62 -9.13
C ALA A 207 -16.45 21.24 -7.73
N GLY A 208 -16.97 22.47 -7.57
CA GLY A 208 -16.96 23.20 -6.32
C GLY A 208 -17.96 22.66 -5.29
N THR A 209 -17.86 23.15 -4.05
CA THR A 209 -18.72 22.68 -2.94
C THR A 209 -20.22 22.79 -3.29
N PRO A 210 -21.00 21.72 -3.06
CA PRO A 210 -22.44 21.75 -3.25
C PRO A 210 -23.17 22.79 -2.39
N VAL A 211 -24.17 23.43 -2.98
CA VAL A 211 -25.10 24.34 -2.30
C VAL A 211 -26.42 23.62 -2.07
N GLN A 212 -26.94 23.73 -0.85
CA GLN A 212 -28.21 23.12 -0.47
C GLN A 212 -29.40 23.89 -1.08
N ASN A 213 -30.34 23.16 -1.66
CA ASN A 213 -31.61 23.63 -2.23
C ASN A 213 -31.47 24.64 -3.38
N TYR A 214 -31.37 24.15 -4.62
CA TYR A 214 -31.57 24.97 -5.82
C TYR A 214 -32.93 24.68 -6.46
N THR A 215 -33.74 25.71 -6.74
CA THR A 215 -35.08 25.58 -7.32
C THR A 215 -35.24 26.46 -8.57
N TYR A 216 -35.81 25.90 -9.64
CA TYR A 216 -36.27 26.66 -10.82
C TYR A 216 -37.66 26.20 -11.28
N THR A 217 -38.28 26.95 -12.20
CA THR A 217 -39.53 26.56 -12.89
C THR A 217 -39.37 26.72 -14.39
N ALA A 218 -39.60 25.66 -15.16
CA ALA A 218 -39.48 25.65 -16.62
C ALA A 218 -40.74 25.09 -17.30
N ALA A 219 -41.04 25.55 -18.51
CA ALA A 219 -42.05 24.91 -19.35
C ALA A 219 -41.59 23.50 -19.78
N ILE A 220 -42.55 22.59 -20.01
CA ILE A 220 -42.27 21.22 -20.50
C ILE A 220 -41.47 21.28 -21.81
N LYS A 221 -40.31 20.58 -21.88
CA LYS A 221 -39.40 20.61 -23.05
C LYS A 221 -40.08 20.12 -24.32
N ASP A 222 -40.73 18.96 -24.26
CA ASP A 222 -41.56 18.42 -25.34
C ASP A 222 -42.73 17.58 -24.79
N ALA A 223 -43.94 18.10 -24.94
CA ALA A 223 -45.17 17.44 -24.53
C ALA A 223 -45.64 16.32 -25.51
N ALA A 224 -44.98 16.16 -26.67
CA ALA A 224 -45.24 15.07 -27.61
C ALA A 224 -44.44 13.80 -27.29
N SER A 225 -43.18 13.93 -26.86
CA SER A 225 -42.37 12.83 -26.31
C SER A 225 -42.68 12.51 -24.85
N GLY A 226 -43.14 13.52 -24.08
CA GLY A 226 -43.24 13.45 -22.62
C GLY A 226 -41.99 13.94 -21.89
N THR A 227 -41.00 14.50 -22.60
CA THR A 227 -39.78 15.08 -21.99
C THR A 227 -40.15 16.33 -21.19
N LEU A 228 -39.98 16.24 -19.88
CA LEU A 228 -40.32 17.28 -18.91
C LEU A 228 -39.25 18.38 -18.88
N THR A 229 -38.02 17.99 -18.53
CA THR A 229 -36.90 18.91 -18.35
C THR A 229 -35.56 18.29 -18.71
N ILE A 230 -34.56 19.15 -18.93
CA ILE A 230 -33.18 18.82 -19.24
C ILE A 230 -32.27 19.78 -18.45
N ASP A 231 -31.34 19.24 -17.68
CA ASP A 231 -30.48 19.95 -16.73
C ASP A 231 -28.99 19.65 -16.98
N TYR A 232 -28.11 20.58 -16.57
CA TYR A 232 -26.66 20.48 -16.71
C TYR A 232 -25.98 20.66 -15.34
N ILE A 233 -25.55 19.56 -14.74
CA ILE A 233 -25.07 19.51 -13.35
C ILE A 233 -23.57 19.17 -13.34
N TRP A 234 -22.72 20.09 -12.87
CA TRP A 234 -21.27 19.85 -12.73
C TRP A 234 -21.00 18.58 -11.95
N ALA A 235 -20.02 17.78 -12.37
CA ALA A 235 -19.81 16.44 -11.83
C ALA A 235 -18.34 15.97 -11.91
N ALA A 236 -18.02 14.87 -11.23
CA ALA A 236 -16.77 14.13 -11.30
C ALA A 236 -16.69 13.16 -12.51
N PRO A 237 -15.48 12.73 -12.94
CA PRO A 237 -15.30 11.80 -14.06
C PRO A 237 -15.28 10.31 -13.67
N GLU A 238 -14.84 10.01 -12.45
CA GLU A 238 -14.49 8.65 -11.98
C GLU A 238 -15.57 8.00 -11.10
N GLN A 239 -16.41 8.80 -10.47
CA GLN A 239 -17.53 8.36 -9.64
C GLN A 239 -18.76 9.19 -9.99
N GLU A 240 -19.94 8.56 -9.88
CA GLU A 240 -21.22 9.23 -10.06
C GLU A 240 -21.58 10.06 -8.83
N GLU A 241 -21.84 11.35 -9.02
CA GLU A 241 -22.36 12.23 -7.97
C GLU A 241 -23.88 12.04 -7.88
N LEU A 242 -24.39 11.86 -6.66
CA LEU A 242 -25.80 11.56 -6.43
C LEU A 242 -26.63 12.85 -6.26
N ALA A 243 -27.50 13.13 -7.23
CA ALA A 243 -28.33 14.33 -7.28
C ALA A 243 -29.78 14.06 -6.86
N ASP A 244 -30.07 14.14 -5.57
CA ASP A 244 -31.45 14.09 -5.06
C ASP A 244 -32.26 15.31 -5.54
N PHE A 245 -33.46 15.10 -6.07
CA PHE A 245 -34.39 16.17 -6.42
C PHE A 245 -35.88 15.83 -6.30
N SER A 246 -36.71 16.87 -6.39
CA SER A 246 -38.17 16.77 -6.44
C SER A 246 -38.74 17.63 -7.57
N MET A 247 -39.92 17.27 -8.06
CA MET A 247 -40.63 17.98 -9.13
C MET A 247 -42.09 18.24 -8.74
N LYS A 248 -42.59 19.46 -8.96
CA LYS A 248 -44.03 19.76 -8.98
C LYS A 248 -44.50 19.96 -10.40
N PHE A 249 -45.64 19.39 -10.74
CA PHE A 249 -46.28 19.49 -12.04
C PHE A 249 -47.33 20.59 -12.00
N LEU A 250 -47.14 21.67 -12.76
CA LEU A 250 -47.97 22.86 -12.69
C LEU A 250 -48.81 23.00 -13.98
N ASN A 251 -50.10 23.30 -13.83
CA ASN A 251 -50.99 23.56 -14.95
C ASN A 251 -50.77 24.97 -15.57
N ALA A 252 -51.52 25.30 -16.61
CA ALA A 252 -51.40 26.58 -17.32
C ALA A 252 -51.76 27.84 -16.49
N SER A 253 -52.30 27.71 -15.26
CA SER A 253 -52.50 28.82 -14.32
C SER A 253 -51.43 28.89 -13.21
N GLY A 254 -50.41 28.02 -13.26
CA GLY A 254 -49.40 27.89 -12.20
C GLY A 254 -49.89 27.16 -10.95
N THR A 255 -51.03 26.46 -11.03
CA THR A 255 -51.55 25.64 -9.93
C THR A 255 -50.94 24.25 -9.97
N GLU A 256 -50.52 23.74 -8.81
CA GLU A 256 -50.02 22.36 -8.68
C GLU A 256 -51.11 21.33 -9.02
N ILE A 257 -50.76 20.40 -9.90
CA ILE A 257 -51.55 19.22 -10.27
C ILE A 257 -51.20 18.05 -9.35
N THR A 258 -49.89 17.85 -9.14
CA THR A 258 -49.28 16.79 -8.32
C THR A 258 -47.79 17.10 -8.12
N SER A 259 -47.15 16.48 -7.13
CA SER A 259 -45.70 16.51 -6.89
C SER A 259 -45.11 15.11 -6.99
N ASN A 260 -43.81 14.98 -7.30
CA ASN A 260 -43.06 13.74 -7.23
C ASN A 260 -41.69 13.97 -6.58
N GLU A 261 -41.33 13.09 -5.65
CA GLU A 261 -40.17 13.18 -4.75
C GLU A 261 -39.31 11.90 -4.82
N SER A 262 -39.59 11.00 -5.77
CA SER A 262 -38.93 9.70 -5.93
C SER A 262 -37.59 9.77 -6.68
N PHE A 263 -37.03 10.95 -6.93
CA PHE A 263 -35.75 11.12 -7.61
C PHE A 263 -34.61 11.19 -6.59
N THR A 264 -34.35 10.05 -5.94
CA THR A 264 -33.31 9.89 -4.92
C THR A 264 -32.16 9.03 -5.42
N ASN A 265 -30.92 9.38 -5.08
CA ASN A 265 -29.70 8.73 -5.55
C ASN A 265 -29.57 8.69 -7.09
N ILE A 266 -29.95 9.77 -7.78
CA ILE A 266 -29.80 9.87 -9.23
C ILE A 266 -28.31 10.03 -9.58
N PRO A 267 -27.68 9.11 -10.34
CA PRO A 267 -26.29 9.23 -10.74
C PRO A 267 -26.08 10.36 -11.75
N VAL A 268 -25.06 11.18 -11.54
CA VAL A 268 -24.60 12.22 -12.47
C VAL A 268 -23.10 12.04 -12.71
N ARG A 269 -22.70 11.92 -13.97
CA ARG A 269 -21.29 11.72 -14.35
C ARG A 269 -20.85 12.71 -15.43
N ARG A 270 -19.64 13.24 -15.28
CA ARG A 270 -19.05 14.22 -16.19
C ARG A 270 -18.91 13.67 -17.62
N ASN A 271 -19.46 14.39 -18.59
CA ASN A 271 -19.49 14.01 -20.01
C ASN A 271 -20.37 12.76 -20.32
N TYR A 272 -21.37 12.48 -19.48
CA TYR A 272 -22.41 11.48 -19.71
C TYR A 272 -23.81 12.13 -19.71
N ARG A 273 -24.82 11.35 -20.11
CA ARG A 273 -26.25 11.71 -20.07
C ARG A 273 -26.99 10.74 -19.16
N THR A 274 -27.59 11.25 -18.09
CA THR A 274 -28.51 10.47 -17.25
C THR A 274 -29.94 10.65 -17.76
N ASN A 275 -30.58 9.61 -18.30
CA ASN A 275 -32.02 9.67 -18.61
C ASN A 275 -32.83 9.10 -17.47
N ILE A 276 -33.98 9.70 -17.19
CA ILE A 276 -34.89 9.32 -16.11
C ILE A 276 -36.29 9.14 -16.70
N SER A 277 -36.83 7.93 -16.59
CA SER A 277 -38.03 7.44 -17.26
C SER A 277 -39.04 6.89 -16.23
N GLY A 278 -40.34 6.97 -16.53
CA GLY A 278 -41.38 6.37 -15.68
C GLY A 278 -42.75 7.01 -15.83
N ASN A 279 -43.71 6.56 -15.02
CA ASN A 279 -45.06 7.15 -14.94
C ASN A 279 -45.10 8.21 -13.84
N LEU A 280 -44.42 9.33 -14.08
CA LEU A 280 -44.06 10.33 -13.05
C LEU A 280 -45.24 11.20 -12.60
N LEU A 281 -46.31 11.32 -13.41
CA LEU A 281 -47.54 12.04 -13.08
C LEU A 281 -48.48 11.19 -12.21
N THR A 282 -48.58 9.89 -12.52
CA THR A 282 -49.50 8.95 -11.85
C THR A 282 -48.85 8.10 -10.76
N LYS A 283 -47.52 8.17 -10.61
CA LYS A 283 -46.70 7.40 -9.64
C LYS A 283 -46.93 5.89 -9.71
N LYS A 284 -47.04 5.36 -10.93
CA LYS A 284 -47.37 3.94 -11.16
C LYS A 284 -46.20 3.15 -11.74
N GLY A 285 -45.50 2.42 -10.86
CA GLY A 285 -44.30 1.66 -11.20
C GLY A 285 -43.05 2.34 -10.63
N GLU A 286 -41.91 1.72 -10.90
CA GLU A 286 -40.59 2.23 -10.48
C GLU A 286 -40.10 3.32 -11.46
N VAL A 287 -39.07 4.07 -11.05
CA VAL A 287 -38.39 5.05 -11.89
C VAL A 287 -37.16 4.37 -12.51
N GLU A 288 -37.09 4.40 -13.82
CA GLU A 288 -36.00 3.86 -14.62
C GLU A 288 -34.93 4.93 -14.83
N VAL A 289 -33.65 4.58 -14.69
CA VAL A 289 -32.53 5.52 -14.85
C VAL A 289 -31.42 4.86 -15.69
N THR A 290 -30.97 5.53 -16.75
CA THR A 290 -29.83 5.12 -17.61
C THR A 290 -28.72 6.18 -17.55
N VAL A 291 -27.46 5.80 -17.80
CA VAL A 291 -26.31 6.73 -17.82
C VAL A 291 -25.51 6.53 -19.12
N ASP A 292 -25.94 7.18 -20.19
CA ASP A 292 -25.43 6.98 -21.54
C ASP A 292 -24.05 7.65 -21.74
N PRO A 293 -23.07 6.98 -22.40
CA PRO A 293 -21.78 7.56 -22.79
C PRO A 293 -21.86 8.47 -24.03
N ILE A 294 -23.04 8.95 -24.41
CA ILE A 294 -23.34 9.57 -25.71
C ILE A 294 -22.53 10.85 -26.05
N PHE A 295 -21.85 11.46 -25.07
CA PHE A 295 -20.96 12.60 -25.30
C PHE A 295 -19.46 12.24 -25.34
N ASP A 296 -19.08 10.99 -25.07
CA ASP A 296 -17.68 10.54 -25.12
C ASP A 296 -17.28 10.02 -26.51
N GLY A 297 -18.25 9.61 -27.32
CA GLY A 297 -18.08 9.29 -28.75
C GLY A 297 -18.71 7.96 -29.17
N ASP A 298 -18.86 7.03 -28.24
CA ASP A 298 -19.48 5.73 -28.48
C ASP A 298 -21.00 5.80 -28.32
N LEU A 299 -21.69 6.03 -29.45
CA LEU A 299 -22.89 5.28 -29.86
C LEU A 299 -23.33 5.75 -31.25
N ALA A 300 -23.37 4.83 -32.21
CA ALA A 300 -24.04 5.06 -33.49
C ALA A 300 -25.56 4.89 -33.32
N ALA A 301 -26.36 5.68 -34.05
CA ALA A 301 -27.81 5.57 -34.02
C ALA A 301 -28.30 4.33 -34.81
N VAL A 302 -28.18 3.15 -34.19
CA VAL A 302 -28.62 1.87 -34.75
C VAL A 302 -29.99 1.49 -34.18
N ILE A 303 -30.98 1.40 -35.07
CA ILE A 303 -32.26 0.71 -34.83
C ILE A 303 -31.98 -0.79 -34.98
N ASP A 304 -32.51 -1.62 -34.06
CA ASP A 304 -32.47 -3.10 -34.01
C ASP A 304 -31.57 -3.76 -35.08
N GLY A 305 -30.32 -4.08 -34.72
CA GLY A 305 -29.34 -4.55 -35.70
C GLY A 305 -27.98 -4.96 -35.13
N ALA A 306 -27.08 -5.28 -36.06
CA ALA A 306 -25.71 -5.73 -35.82
C ALA A 306 -24.71 -4.95 -36.68
N LYS A 307 -23.53 -4.64 -36.14
CA LYS A 307 -22.45 -3.96 -36.85
C LYS A 307 -21.14 -4.69 -36.66
N ASN A 308 -20.51 -5.10 -37.74
CA ASN A 308 -19.14 -5.58 -37.71
C ASN A 308 -18.21 -4.37 -37.53
N ILE A 309 -17.65 -4.20 -36.34
CA ILE A 309 -16.74 -3.10 -36.00
C ILE A 309 -15.42 -3.22 -36.76
N SER A 310 -14.99 -4.44 -37.08
CA SER A 310 -13.75 -4.71 -37.82
C SER A 310 -13.84 -4.35 -39.31
N THR A 311 -15.01 -4.42 -39.94
CA THR A 311 -15.22 -3.99 -41.35
C THR A 311 -15.93 -2.64 -41.50
N GLY A 312 -16.64 -2.21 -40.45
CA GLY A 312 -17.53 -1.05 -40.47
C GLY A 312 -18.92 -1.32 -41.09
N GLU A 313 -19.22 -2.55 -41.49
CA GLU A 313 -20.48 -2.91 -42.15
C GLU A 313 -21.63 -3.11 -41.15
N GLU A 314 -22.82 -2.63 -41.54
CA GLU A 314 -24.04 -2.65 -40.73
C GLU A 314 -25.09 -3.60 -41.35
N PHE A 315 -25.73 -4.39 -40.50
CA PHE A 315 -26.63 -5.49 -40.84
C PHE A 315 -27.90 -5.39 -39.98
N SER A 316 -29.06 -5.76 -40.53
CA SER A 316 -30.30 -5.90 -39.75
C SER A 316 -30.46 -7.28 -39.08
N SER A 317 -29.41 -8.11 -39.12
CA SER A 317 -29.39 -9.48 -38.63
C SER A 317 -27.99 -9.80 -38.09
N LEU A 318 -27.90 -10.38 -36.90
CA LEU A 318 -26.64 -10.88 -36.37
C LEU A 318 -26.22 -12.16 -37.10
N GLN A 319 -27.16 -12.99 -37.54
CA GLN A 319 -26.81 -14.20 -38.28
C GLN A 319 -26.17 -13.87 -39.64
N ASP A 320 -26.62 -12.83 -40.34
CA ASP A 320 -25.97 -12.34 -41.57
C ASP A 320 -24.63 -11.65 -41.28
N ALA A 321 -24.51 -10.88 -40.19
CA ALA A 321 -23.24 -10.29 -39.78
C ALA A 321 -22.17 -11.36 -39.50
N ILE A 322 -22.54 -12.44 -38.78
CA ILE A 322 -21.68 -13.62 -38.56
C ILE A 322 -21.34 -14.32 -39.89
N ALA A 323 -22.29 -14.39 -40.83
CA ALA A 323 -22.04 -15.00 -42.14
C ALA A 323 -21.02 -14.20 -42.97
N ALA A 324 -21.06 -12.86 -42.90
CA ALA A 324 -20.15 -11.96 -43.60
C ALA A 324 -18.76 -11.82 -42.93
N ALA A 325 -18.69 -11.80 -41.60
CA ALA A 325 -17.46 -11.49 -40.84
C ALA A 325 -16.27 -12.46 -41.08
N ASP A 326 -15.05 -11.94 -40.98
CA ASP A 326 -13.83 -12.76 -40.95
C ASP A 326 -13.52 -13.31 -39.54
N GLU A 327 -12.59 -14.27 -39.46
CA GLU A 327 -12.15 -14.84 -38.18
C GLU A 327 -11.55 -13.78 -37.24
N ASN A 328 -11.99 -13.80 -35.98
CA ASN A 328 -11.65 -12.85 -34.90
C ASN A 328 -12.16 -11.41 -35.14
N ASN A 329 -13.18 -11.22 -35.98
CA ASN A 329 -13.89 -9.94 -36.05
C ASN A 329 -14.70 -9.67 -34.76
N GLU A 330 -14.98 -8.39 -34.53
CA GLU A 330 -15.80 -7.88 -33.44
C GLU A 330 -17.13 -7.37 -34.00
N ILE A 331 -18.25 -7.83 -33.44
CA ILE A 331 -19.60 -7.44 -33.83
C ILE A 331 -20.33 -6.84 -32.63
N HIS A 332 -20.79 -5.59 -32.74
CA HIS A 332 -21.69 -5.00 -31.75
C HIS A 332 -23.14 -5.19 -32.21
N ILE A 333 -24.06 -5.38 -31.26
CA ILE A 333 -25.49 -5.53 -31.49
C ILE A 333 -26.30 -4.65 -30.57
N TRP A 334 -27.46 -4.19 -31.04
CA TRP A 334 -28.37 -3.32 -30.28
C TRP A 334 -29.83 -3.73 -30.49
N GLY A 335 -30.67 -3.52 -29.48
CA GLY A 335 -32.10 -3.79 -29.54
C GLY A 335 -32.47 -5.26 -29.36
N THR A 336 -33.60 -5.68 -29.93
CA THR A 336 -34.13 -7.04 -29.80
C THR A 336 -34.04 -7.81 -31.11
N LEU A 337 -32.98 -8.61 -31.25
CA LEU A 337 -32.79 -9.55 -32.34
C LEU A 337 -33.52 -10.86 -32.02
N ASP A 338 -34.75 -10.99 -32.51
CA ASP A 338 -35.59 -12.20 -32.37
C ASP A 338 -35.11 -13.36 -33.30
N GLU A 339 -33.81 -13.64 -33.22
CA GLU A 339 -33.06 -14.54 -34.09
C GLU A 339 -32.49 -15.75 -33.34
N ASP A 340 -32.40 -16.88 -34.05
CA ASP A 340 -31.77 -18.09 -33.54
C ASP A 340 -30.36 -18.26 -34.12
N ILE A 341 -29.35 -17.87 -33.36
CA ILE A 341 -27.97 -17.70 -33.82
C ILE A 341 -27.19 -19.01 -33.76
N THR A 342 -26.49 -19.34 -34.86
CA THR A 342 -25.44 -20.35 -34.89
C THR A 342 -24.09 -19.67 -35.12
N LEU A 343 -23.22 -19.69 -34.11
CA LEU A 343 -21.86 -19.19 -34.22
C LEU A 343 -20.92 -20.32 -34.65
N ASN A 344 -20.27 -20.14 -35.80
CA ASN A 344 -19.41 -21.14 -36.45
C ASN A 344 -18.05 -20.58 -36.91
N LYS A 345 -17.68 -19.40 -36.43
CA LYS A 345 -16.40 -18.69 -36.62
C LYS A 345 -15.92 -18.18 -35.27
N ASN A 346 -14.64 -17.87 -35.13
CA ASN A 346 -14.14 -17.21 -33.93
C ASN A 346 -14.54 -15.73 -33.96
N LEU A 347 -15.28 -15.22 -32.97
CA LEU A 347 -15.79 -13.83 -32.97
C LEU A 347 -15.92 -13.27 -31.54
N VAL A 348 -15.82 -11.94 -31.43
CA VAL A 348 -16.29 -11.18 -30.25
C VAL A 348 -17.64 -10.58 -30.59
N ILE A 349 -18.64 -10.76 -29.73
CA ILE A 349 -20.01 -10.27 -29.92
C ILE A 349 -20.43 -9.51 -28.65
N MET A 350 -20.79 -8.23 -28.80
CA MET A 350 -21.09 -7.33 -27.68
C MET A 350 -22.46 -6.71 -27.84
N GLY A 351 -23.23 -6.59 -26.75
CA GLY A 351 -24.42 -5.75 -26.71
C GLY A 351 -24.10 -4.27 -26.60
N GLY A 352 -25.11 -3.46 -26.29
CA GLY A 352 -24.96 -2.04 -25.96
C GLY A 352 -24.33 -1.80 -24.57
N ASP A 353 -24.78 -0.75 -23.89
CA ASP A 353 -24.45 -0.50 -22.49
C ASP A 353 -25.35 -1.31 -21.53
N GLU A 354 -24.99 -1.34 -20.24
CA GLU A 354 -25.67 -2.14 -19.20
C GLU A 354 -27.17 -1.78 -19.03
N SER A 355 -27.61 -0.62 -19.52
CA SER A 355 -29.01 -0.21 -19.53
C SER A 355 -29.80 -0.71 -20.75
N SER A 356 -29.10 -1.17 -21.79
CA SER A 356 -29.64 -1.47 -23.13
C SER A 356 -29.19 -2.83 -23.67
N ALA A 357 -28.91 -3.79 -22.77
CA ALA A 357 -28.43 -5.15 -23.07
C ALA A 357 -29.18 -5.80 -24.25
N ALA A 358 -28.45 -6.09 -25.33
CA ALA A 358 -29.05 -6.52 -26.58
C ALA A 358 -29.62 -7.95 -26.47
N LYS A 359 -30.85 -8.14 -26.95
CA LYS A 359 -31.54 -9.43 -26.81
C LYS A 359 -31.35 -10.32 -28.04
N ILE A 360 -31.01 -11.59 -27.82
CA ILE A 360 -30.95 -12.67 -28.84
C ILE A 360 -31.92 -13.79 -28.43
N ARG A 361 -32.70 -14.36 -29.37
CA ARG A 361 -33.65 -15.43 -29.01
C ARG A 361 -32.94 -16.70 -28.53
N THR A 362 -32.04 -17.28 -29.34
CA THR A 362 -31.21 -18.44 -28.93
C THR A 362 -29.80 -18.39 -29.52
N LEU A 363 -28.86 -19.10 -28.90
CA LEU A 363 -27.47 -19.20 -29.34
C LEU A 363 -26.96 -20.65 -29.31
N MET A 364 -26.36 -21.09 -30.41
CA MET A 364 -25.61 -22.34 -30.50
C MET A 364 -24.17 -22.05 -30.92
N VAL A 365 -23.20 -22.32 -30.04
CA VAL A 365 -21.77 -22.22 -30.35
C VAL A 365 -21.26 -23.55 -30.89
N ALA A 366 -20.70 -23.55 -32.10
CA ALA A 366 -20.27 -24.76 -32.79
C ALA A 366 -18.93 -25.34 -32.26
N ASN A 367 -18.55 -26.51 -32.79
CA ASN A 367 -17.31 -27.18 -32.42
C ASN A 367 -16.08 -26.38 -32.89
N GLY A 368 -15.04 -26.30 -32.05
CA GLY A 368 -13.77 -25.63 -32.35
C GLY A 368 -13.80 -24.10 -32.38
N VAL A 369 -14.91 -23.48 -31.95
CA VAL A 369 -15.08 -22.02 -31.92
C VAL A 369 -14.45 -21.40 -30.67
N LYS A 370 -13.85 -20.21 -30.83
CA LYS A 370 -13.50 -19.26 -29.77
C LYS A 370 -14.45 -18.08 -29.79
N ALA A 371 -15.08 -17.76 -28.67
CA ALA A 371 -16.09 -16.71 -28.63
C ALA A 371 -16.08 -15.92 -27.33
N THR A 372 -16.31 -14.61 -27.44
CA THR A 372 -16.61 -13.75 -26.28
C THR A 372 -17.96 -13.08 -26.51
N PHE A 373 -18.85 -13.22 -25.54
CA PHE A 373 -20.15 -12.56 -25.48
C PHE A 373 -20.15 -11.60 -24.30
N LYS A 374 -20.51 -10.32 -24.50
CA LYS A 374 -20.58 -9.33 -23.41
C LYS A 374 -21.88 -8.54 -23.44
N ASN A 375 -22.54 -8.42 -22.28
CA ASN A 375 -23.77 -7.64 -22.10
C ASN A 375 -24.92 -8.01 -23.08
N ILE A 376 -25.23 -9.31 -23.16
CA ILE A 376 -26.26 -9.86 -24.05
C ILE A 376 -27.31 -10.60 -23.23
N GLN A 377 -28.59 -10.39 -23.55
CA GLN A 377 -29.69 -11.20 -23.02
C GLN A 377 -30.07 -12.34 -23.98
N PHE A 378 -30.12 -13.58 -23.47
CA PHE A 378 -30.65 -14.75 -24.17
C PHE A 378 -32.07 -15.05 -23.68
N PHE A 379 -33.09 -14.77 -24.50
CA PHE A 379 -34.48 -14.62 -24.01
C PHE A 379 -35.49 -15.71 -24.41
N GLY A 380 -35.21 -16.51 -25.44
CA GLY A 380 -36.05 -17.63 -25.86
C GLY A 380 -35.45 -18.99 -25.51
N ALA A 381 -36.01 -20.07 -26.06
CA ALA A 381 -35.42 -21.40 -26.01
C ALA A 381 -35.95 -22.26 -27.17
N ARG A 382 -35.13 -23.19 -27.69
CA ARG A 382 -35.56 -24.12 -28.75
C ARG A 382 -34.84 -25.46 -28.69
N ASN A 383 -35.30 -26.42 -29.49
CA ASN A 383 -34.62 -27.69 -29.72
C ASN A 383 -33.31 -27.45 -30.50
N MET A 384 -32.15 -27.64 -29.86
CA MET A 384 -30.82 -27.51 -30.47
C MET A 384 -29.99 -28.75 -30.15
N ASN A 385 -29.61 -29.52 -31.16
CA ASN A 385 -28.80 -30.74 -31.04
C ASN A 385 -29.22 -31.69 -29.90
N SER A 386 -30.51 -32.04 -29.85
CA SER A 386 -31.18 -32.86 -28.82
C SER A 386 -31.34 -32.24 -27.42
N ALA A 387 -30.72 -31.10 -27.14
CA ALA A 387 -31.03 -30.27 -25.98
C ALA A 387 -32.21 -29.32 -26.26
N LYS A 388 -32.78 -28.77 -25.20
CA LYS A 388 -33.85 -27.78 -25.20
C LYS A 388 -33.37 -26.58 -24.39
N SER A 389 -32.83 -25.56 -25.05
CA SER A 389 -32.09 -24.51 -24.33
C SER A 389 -32.17 -23.14 -25.00
N SER A 390 -31.84 -22.10 -24.23
CA SER A 390 -31.59 -20.74 -24.73
C SER A 390 -30.18 -20.65 -25.32
N VAL A 391 -29.17 -21.16 -24.60
CA VAL A 391 -27.78 -21.26 -25.05
C VAL A 391 -27.27 -22.70 -25.00
N VAL A 392 -26.61 -23.16 -26.07
CA VAL A 392 -25.88 -24.45 -26.12
C VAL A 392 -24.44 -24.22 -26.57
N ILE A 393 -23.49 -24.66 -25.74
CA ILE A 393 -22.07 -24.76 -26.10
C ILE A 393 -21.82 -26.21 -26.54
N ASN A 394 -21.46 -26.42 -27.81
CA ASN A 394 -21.05 -27.75 -28.30
C ASN A 394 -19.57 -28.02 -27.90
N GLN A 395 -18.76 -28.67 -28.74
CA GLN A 395 -17.33 -28.88 -28.46
C GLN A 395 -16.49 -27.67 -28.91
N ALA A 396 -16.83 -26.48 -28.42
CA ALA A 396 -16.09 -25.24 -28.63
C ALA A 396 -14.67 -25.32 -28.03
N GLU A 397 -13.76 -24.42 -28.41
CA GLU A 397 -12.39 -24.39 -27.85
C GLU A 397 -12.29 -23.48 -26.63
N ASP A 398 -12.83 -22.25 -26.70
CA ASP A 398 -12.83 -21.29 -25.58
C ASP A 398 -14.02 -20.33 -25.68
N VAL A 399 -14.91 -20.30 -24.70
CA VAL A 399 -16.11 -19.45 -24.71
C VAL A 399 -16.19 -18.64 -23.42
N VAL A 400 -16.37 -17.32 -23.55
CA VAL A 400 -16.52 -16.39 -22.44
C VAL A 400 -17.88 -15.68 -22.54
N PHE A 401 -18.62 -15.66 -21.44
CA PHE A 401 -19.77 -14.77 -21.22
C PHE A 401 -19.42 -13.80 -20.10
N GLU A 402 -19.38 -12.50 -20.41
CA GLU A 402 -19.26 -11.42 -19.42
C GLU A 402 -20.59 -10.65 -19.31
N ASP A 403 -21.05 -10.37 -18.10
CA ASP A 403 -22.18 -9.47 -17.82
C ASP A 403 -23.48 -9.85 -18.59
N CYS A 404 -23.66 -11.13 -18.93
CA CYS A 404 -24.77 -11.63 -19.75
C CYS A 404 -25.98 -12.09 -18.92
N LEU A 405 -27.18 -11.95 -19.47
CA LEU A 405 -28.45 -12.33 -18.85
C LEU A 405 -29.09 -13.54 -19.56
N PHE A 406 -29.33 -14.63 -18.83
CA PHE A 406 -29.99 -15.83 -19.35
C PHE A 406 -31.40 -15.92 -18.76
N ALA A 407 -32.42 -15.46 -19.49
CA ALA A 407 -33.75 -15.21 -18.93
C ALA A 407 -34.90 -15.55 -19.89
N GLN A 408 -35.62 -16.63 -19.61
CA GLN A 408 -36.55 -17.31 -20.53
C GLN A 408 -37.94 -16.63 -20.67
N GLU A 409 -37.97 -15.33 -20.97
CA GLU A 409 -39.15 -14.44 -20.98
C GLU A 409 -40.41 -15.01 -21.69
N ASN A 410 -40.23 -15.79 -22.77
CA ASN A 410 -41.31 -16.28 -23.62
C ASN A 410 -41.44 -17.82 -23.67
N VAL A 411 -40.89 -18.55 -22.69
CA VAL A 411 -40.79 -20.03 -22.75
C VAL A 411 -41.85 -20.70 -21.87
N SER A 412 -42.93 -21.21 -22.50
CA SER A 412 -44.00 -21.93 -21.80
C SER A 412 -43.89 -23.46 -21.85
N GLU A 413 -42.88 -24.03 -22.53
CA GLU A 413 -42.70 -25.49 -22.63
C GLU A 413 -41.75 -26.01 -21.55
N ALA A 414 -42.13 -27.10 -20.87
CA ALA A 414 -41.33 -27.71 -19.81
C ALA A 414 -40.03 -28.37 -20.35
N GLY A 415 -38.98 -28.35 -19.51
CA GLY A 415 -37.70 -28.97 -19.82
C GLY A 415 -36.75 -28.11 -20.65
N MET A 416 -36.91 -26.79 -20.63
CA MET A 416 -36.04 -25.82 -21.32
C MET A 416 -35.02 -25.22 -20.34
N ARG A 417 -33.74 -25.20 -20.74
CA ARG A 417 -32.60 -24.79 -19.90
C ARG A 417 -32.04 -23.42 -20.33
N PRO A 418 -31.70 -22.49 -19.43
CA PRO A 418 -31.10 -21.21 -19.85
C PRO A 418 -29.73 -21.38 -20.52
N ILE A 419 -28.90 -22.29 -20.03
CA ILE A 419 -27.58 -22.61 -20.61
C ILE A 419 -27.27 -24.10 -20.43
N GLU A 420 -26.63 -24.70 -21.44
CA GLU A 420 -26.10 -26.07 -21.38
C GLU A 420 -24.76 -26.22 -22.12
N THR A 421 -23.80 -26.95 -21.52
CA THR A 421 -22.61 -27.48 -22.20
C THR A 421 -22.88 -28.89 -22.72
N ASN A 422 -22.26 -29.29 -23.83
CA ASN A 422 -22.35 -30.66 -24.32
C ASN A 422 -21.62 -31.65 -23.39
N TYR A 423 -22.04 -32.92 -23.39
CA TYR A 423 -21.45 -33.96 -22.55
C TYR A 423 -20.00 -34.28 -22.98
N GLY A 424 -19.09 -34.32 -22.01
CA GLY A 424 -17.66 -34.54 -22.26
C GLY A 424 -17.01 -33.36 -22.95
N PHE A 425 -17.37 -32.13 -22.56
CA PHE A 425 -16.77 -30.90 -23.09
C PHE A 425 -15.26 -30.87 -22.81
N THR A 426 -14.46 -30.61 -23.85
CA THR A 426 -12.97 -30.55 -23.78
C THR A 426 -12.41 -29.13 -23.94
N GLY A 427 -13.25 -28.13 -24.17
CA GLY A 427 -12.84 -26.74 -24.28
C GLY A 427 -12.93 -25.99 -22.95
N LYS A 428 -12.75 -24.68 -23.01
CA LYS A 428 -12.96 -23.76 -21.90
C LYS A 428 -14.31 -23.07 -21.99
N LEU A 429 -14.99 -22.92 -20.86
CA LEU A 429 -16.16 -22.06 -20.68
C LEU A 429 -15.95 -21.18 -19.44
N THR A 430 -16.14 -19.88 -19.62
CA THR A 430 -16.09 -18.87 -18.56
C THR A 430 -17.43 -18.14 -18.50
N LEU A 431 -18.07 -18.11 -17.33
CA LEU A 431 -19.15 -17.18 -17.00
C LEU A 431 -18.62 -16.19 -15.95
N LYS A 432 -18.80 -14.90 -16.21
CA LYS A 432 -18.35 -13.80 -15.34
C LYS A 432 -19.45 -12.77 -15.21
N ASN A 433 -19.79 -12.36 -13.98
CA ASN A 433 -20.80 -11.34 -13.67
C ASN A 433 -22.19 -11.60 -14.29
N CYS A 434 -22.49 -12.85 -14.68
CA CYS A 434 -23.72 -13.15 -15.41
C CYS A 434 -24.92 -13.28 -14.46
N THR A 435 -26.14 -13.18 -14.98
CA THR A 435 -27.37 -13.52 -14.24
C THR A 435 -28.15 -14.61 -14.96
N VAL A 436 -28.55 -15.65 -14.22
CA VAL A 436 -29.38 -16.75 -14.71
C VAL A 436 -30.71 -16.73 -13.96
N GLU A 437 -31.75 -16.27 -14.65
CA GLU A 437 -33.12 -16.22 -14.14
C GLU A 437 -33.78 -17.63 -14.12
N PRO A 438 -34.92 -17.79 -13.42
CA PRO A 438 -35.66 -19.05 -13.43
C PRO A 438 -36.14 -19.44 -14.84
N GLY A 439 -35.86 -20.69 -15.24
CA GLY A 439 -36.35 -21.30 -16.47
C GLY A 439 -37.33 -22.44 -16.19
N THR A 440 -37.73 -23.17 -17.23
CA THR A 440 -38.56 -24.38 -17.05
C THR A 440 -37.74 -25.65 -16.74
N SER A 441 -36.43 -25.49 -16.57
CA SER A 441 -35.45 -26.49 -16.12
C SER A 441 -34.14 -25.80 -15.66
N ASN A 442 -33.37 -26.49 -14.81
CA ASN A 442 -32.05 -26.06 -14.36
C ASN A 442 -31.13 -25.64 -15.52
N ALA A 443 -30.31 -24.61 -15.31
CA ALA A 443 -29.06 -24.44 -16.06
C ALA A 443 -28.17 -25.68 -15.82
N TYR A 444 -27.48 -26.18 -16.86
CA TYR A 444 -26.92 -27.53 -16.82
C TYR A 444 -25.53 -27.62 -17.45
N PHE A 445 -24.51 -27.54 -16.61
CA PHE A 445 -23.13 -27.79 -16.99
C PHE A 445 -22.86 -29.30 -16.90
N ASN A 446 -22.81 -29.95 -18.06
CA ASN A 446 -22.52 -31.38 -18.17
C ASN A 446 -21.04 -31.68 -17.83
N PRO A 447 -20.73 -32.94 -17.45
CA PRO A 447 -19.37 -33.34 -17.09
C PRO A 447 -18.33 -33.08 -18.17
N LEU A 448 -17.23 -32.47 -17.75
CA LEU A 448 -16.05 -32.19 -18.57
C LEU A 448 -15.19 -33.45 -18.78
N ALA A 449 -14.51 -33.53 -19.92
CA ALA A 449 -13.47 -34.52 -20.19
C ALA A 449 -12.08 -33.98 -19.81
N GLU A 450 -11.04 -34.84 -19.83
CA GLU A 450 -9.65 -34.44 -19.58
C GLU A 450 -9.25 -33.26 -20.48
N GLY A 451 -8.83 -32.15 -19.88
CA GLY A 451 -8.45 -30.90 -20.55
C GLY A 451 -9.56 -29.85 -20.69
N GLY A 452 -10.81 -30.17 -20.38
CA GLY A 452 -11.88 -29.17 -20.33
C GLY A 452 -11.78 -28.27 -19.09
N GLU A 453 -12.25 -27.02 -19.21
CA GLU A 453 -12.29 -26.04 -18.11
C GLU A 453 -13.68 -25.40 -17.98
N LEU A 454 -14.19 -25.27 -16.75
CA LEU A 454 -15.36 -24.46 -16.41
C LEU A 454 -15.00 -23.46 -15.31
N THR A 455 -15.07 -22.17 -15.62
CA THR A 455 -14.93 -21.08 -14.66
C THR A 455 -16.28 -20.35 -14.53
N ILE A 456 -16.76 -20.15 -13.30
CA ILE A 456 -17.96 -19.36 -13.02
C ILE A 456 -17.63 -18.43 -11.84
N THR A 457 -17.71 -17.12 -12.07
CA THR A 457 -17.35 -16.08 -11.10
C THR A 457 -18.31 -14.88 -11.15
N GLY A 458 -18.58 -14.25 -10.00
CA GLY A 458 -19.48 -13.08 -9.88
C GLY A 458 -20.92 -13.33 -10.34
N THR A 459 -21.32 -14.59 -10.58
CA THR A 459 -22.53 -14.92 -11.33
C THR A 459 -23.69 -15.24 -10.38
N THR A 460 -24.87 -14.69 -10.66
CA THR A 460 -26.09 -14.91 -9.86
C THR A 460 -26.98 -15.96 -10.51
N PHE A 461 -27.34 -17.00 -9.77
CA PHE A 461 -28.27 -18.05 -10.19
C PHE A 461 -29.54 -18.01 -9.33
N LYS A 462 -30.64 -17.54 -9.93
CA LYS A 462 -31.96 -17.42 -9.29
C LYS A 462 -32.79 -18.71 -9.29
N GLN A 463 -32.17 -19.81 -9.71
CA GLN A 463 -32.75 -21.15 -9.72
C GLN A 463 -31.67 -22.21 -9.44
N ILE A 464 -32.06 -23.48 -9.36
CA ILE A 464 -31.09 -24.57 -9.24
C ILE A 464 -30.23 -24.65 -10.51
N VAL A 465 -28.92 -24.60 -10.33
CA VAL A 465 -27.92 -24.89 -11.38
C VAL A 465 -27.36 -26.28 -11.15
N THR A 466 -27.33 -27.12 -12.17
CA THR A 466 -26.59 -28.39 -12.11
C THR A 466 -25.19 -28.16 -12.66
N ILE A 467 -24.20 -28.39 -11.81
CA ILE A 467 -22.79 -28.49 -12.18
C ILE A 467 -22.42 -29.94 -11.87
N ASP A 468 -22.46 -30.81 -12.89
CA ASP A 468 -22.18 -32.23 -12.70
C ASP A 468 -20.70 -32.51 -13.02
N PRO A 469 -19.82 -32.69 -12.01
CA PRO A 469 -18.43 -33.05 -12.25
C PRO A 469 -18.23 -34.52 -12.63
N LYS A 470 -19.18 -35.41 -12.29
CA LYS A 470 -19.00 -36.88 -12.21
C LYS A 470 -17.77 -37.33 -11.42
N VAL A 471 -17.64 -36.89 -10.16
CA VAL A 471 -16.49 -37.19 -9.30
C VAL A 471 -16.21 -38.70 -9.23
N SER A 472 -15.19 -39.16 -9.96
CA SER A 472 -14.85 -40.58 -10.10
C SER A 472 -13.38 -40.82 -9.80
N SER A 473 -13.10 -41.70 -8.84
CA SER A 473 -11.75 -42.05 -8.38
C SER A 473 -10.87 -42.78 -9.41
N THR A 474 -11.26 -42.81 -10.69
CA THR A 474 -10.53 -43.51 -11.77
C THR A 474 -10.48 -42.77 -13.12
N ALA A 475 -11.12 -41.61 -13.24
CA ALA A 475 -11.12 -40.83 -14.48
C ALA A 475 -10.55 -39.42 -14.23
N LYS A 476 -9.58 -39.00 -15.04
CA LYS A 476 -9.18 -37.59 -15.10
C LYS A 476 -10.33 -36.77 -15.67
N MET A 477 -10.74 -35.75 -14.92
CA MET A 477 -11.85 -34.87 -15.29
C MET A 477 -11.30 -33.53 -15.79
N GLY A 478 -12.18 -32.66 -16.29
CA GLY A 478 -11.84 -31.25 -16.48
C GLY A 478 -11.72 -30.49 -15.16
N THR A 479 -11.23 -29.25 -15.24
CA THR A 479 -11.07 -28.34 -14.09
C THR A 479 -12.31 -27.49 -13.89
N TYR A 480 -12.73 -27.30 -12.63
CA TYR A 480 -13.88 -26.48 -12.25
C TYR A 480 -13.42 -25.40 -11.26
N LYS A 481 -13.77 -24.14 -11.52
CA LYS A 481 -13.46 -22.98 -10.66
C LYS A 481 -14.74 -22.18 -10.42
N ILE A 482 -15.37 -22.41 -9.26
CA ILE A 482 -16.70 -21.90 -8.91
C ILE A 482 -16.57 -21.07 -7.63
N GLU A 483 -16.45 -19.75 -7.78
CA GLU A 483 -16.10 -18.81 -6.71
C GLU A 483 -16.85 -17.47 -6.87
N ASP A 484 -17.05 -16.72 -5.80
CA ASP A 484 -17.68 -15.39 -5.77
C ASP A 484 -19.09 -15.33 -6.41
N ASN A 485 -19.80 -16.46 -6.48
CA ASN A 485 -21.15 -16.55 -7.04
C ASN A 485 -22.24 -16.40 -5.98
N VAL A 486 -23.45 -16.06 -6.42
CA VAL A 486 -24.66 -16.01 -5.59
C VAL A 486 -25.66 -17.05 -6.08
N PHE A 487 -25.92 -18.07 -5.24
CA PHE A 487 -26.90 -19.11 -5.50
C PHE A 487 -28.17 -18.85 -4.67
N GLU A 488 -29.13 -18.10 -5.21
CA GLU A 488 -30.45 -17.93 -4.56
C GLU A 488 -31.26 -19.23 -4.56
N GLY A 489 -31.00 -20.11 -5.54
CA GLY A 489 -31.50 -21.48 -5.59
C GLY A 489 -30.60 -22.48 -4.85
N SER A 490 -29.99 -23.40 -5.60
CA SER A 490 -29.05 -24.40 -5.07
C SER A 490 -28.04 -24.80 -6.15
N VAL A 491 -26.87 -25.29 -5.77
CA VAL A 491 -25.97 -26.00 -6.70
C VAL A 491 -26.26 -27.50 -6.64
N ALA A 492 -26.53 -28.14 -7.77
CA ALA A 492 -26.77 -29.58 -7.88
C ALA A 492 -25.54 -30.30 -8.44
N VAL A 493 -25.08 -31.35 -7.75
CA VAL A 493 -23.83 -32.09 -8.01
C VAL A 493 -24.12 -33.59 -8.00
N THR A 494 -23.55 -34.36 -8.94
CA THR A 494 -23.64 -35.84 -8.93
C THR A 494 -22.46 -36.46 -8.17
N ALA A 495 -22.76 -37.23 -7.13
CA ALA A 495 -21.82 -38.11 -6.43
C ALA A 495 -21.86 -39.53 -7.03
N LEU A 496 -20.72 -40.20 -7.08
CA LEU A 496 -20.56 -41.56 -7.61
C LEU A 496 -20.12 -42.58 -6.55
N SER A 497 -19.81 -42.13 -5.33
CA SER A 497 -19.62 -42.97 -4.13
C SER A 497 -20.81 -43.88 -3.80
N GLY A 498 -22.03 -43.48 -4.19
CA GLY A 498 -23.27 -44.13 -3.77
C GLY A 498 -23.75 -43.69 -2.38
N ALA A 499 -23.21 -42.59 -1.84
CA ALA A 499 -23.57 -42.00 -0.56
C ALA A 499 -25.10 -41.84 -0.36
N THR A 500 -25.58 -42.12 0.85
CA THR A 500 -26.96 -41.86 1.30
C THR A 500 -27.12 -40.51 2.02
N ASP A 501 -26.00 -39.93 2.44
CA ASP A 501 -25.87 -38.83 3.39
C ASP A 501 -24.48 -38.19 3.24
N VAL A 502 -24.22 -37.14 4.01
CA VAL A 502 -22.99 -36.34 3.95
C VAL A 502 -21.74 -37.15 4.36
N ASP A 503 -21.87 -38.05 5.33
CA ASP A 503 -20.75 -38.83 5.85
C ASP A 503 -20.25 -39.85 4.84
N GLY A 504 -21.16 -40.45 4.07
CA GLY A 504 -20.87 -41.42 3.00
C GLY A 504 -20.17 -40.87 1.75
N LEU A 505 -20.02 -39.55 1.60
CA LEU A 505 -19.31 -38.94 0.47
C LEU A 505 -17.81 -39.29 0.49
N SER A 506 -17.21 -39.44 -0.69
CA SER A 506 -15.76 -39.65 -0.86
C SER A 506 -14.96 -38.38 -0.48
N ALA A 507 -13.65 -38.52 -0.27
CA ALA A 507 -12.79 -37.37 0.04
C ALA A 507 -12.77 -36.34 -1.11
N ASP A 508 -12.75 -36.78 -2.37
CA ASP A 508 -12.83 -35.88 -3.54
C ASP A 508 -14.21 -35.21 -3.66
N GLU A 509 -15.29 -35.92 -3.33
CA GLU A 509 -16.64 -35.36 -3.32
C GLU A 509 -16.78 -34.30 -2.20
N LYS A 510 -16.24 -34.57 -1.00
CA LYS A 510 -16.19 -33.61 0.11
C LYS A 510 -15.32 -32.40 -0.23
N SER A 511 -14.17 -32.61 -0.88
CA SER A 511 -13.29 -31.53 -1.40
C SER A 511 -14.05 -30.60 -2.35
N TYR A 512 -14.71 -31.17 -3.37
CA TYR A 512 -15.46 -30.43 -4.37
C TYR A 512 -16.65 -29.66 -3.77
N VAL A 513 -17.45 -30.32 -2.92
CA VAL A 513 -18.59 -29.68 -2.24
C VAL A 513 -18.15 -28.60 -1.26
N ASN A 514 -17.04 -28.80 -0.54
CA ASN A 514 -16.45 -27.78 0.34
C ASN A 514 -15.95 -26.56 -0.44
N ASN A 515 -15.34 -26.75 -1.61
CA ASN A 515 -14.92 -25.64 -2.46
C ASN A 515 -16.12 -24.77 -2.89
N ILE A 516 -17.24 -25.39 -3.26
CA ILE A 516 -18.47 -24.66 -3.60
C ILE A 516 -19.06 -23.97 -2.35
N LEU A 517 -19.11 -24.64 -1.20
CA LEU A 517 -19.65 -24.09 0.05
C LEU A 517 -18.83 -22.92 0.62
N ALA A 518 -17.50 -22.98 0.54
CA ALA A 518 -16.62 -21.99 1.15
C ALA A 518 -16.43 -20.72 0.30
N ASN A 519 -16.48 -20.86 -1.03
CA ASN A 519 -16.13 -19.77 -1.96
C ASN A 519 -17.36 -19.06 -2.57
N ASN A 520 -18.59 -19.35 -2.13
CA ASN A 520 -19.81 -18.80 -2.76
C ASN A 520 -20.91 -18.47 -1.73
N THR A 521 -21.79 -17.53 -2.07
CA THR A 521 -22.93 -17.12 -1.24
C THR A 521 -24.20 -17.89 -1.63
N PHE A 522 -25.05 -18.21 -0.65
CA PHE A 522 -26.31 -18.94 -0.85
C PHE A 522 -27.49 -18.19 -0.25
N GLY A 523 -28.64 -18.21 -0.92
CA GLY A 523 -29.88 -17.58 -0.46
C GLY A 523 -30.67 -18.40 0.57
N ASP A 524 -30.46 -19.73 0.62
CA ASP A 524 -31.06 -20.63 1.60
C ASP A 524 -29.98 -21.45 2.32
N ASP A 525 -29.73 -21.13 3.58
CA ASP A 525 -28.79 -21.85 4.45
C ASP A 525 -29.14 -23.34 4.64
N THR A 526 -30.38 -23.75 4.34
CA THR A 526 -30.86 -25.13 4.49
C THR A 526 -30.81 -25.96 3.20
N GLN A 527 -30.51 -25.35 2.05
CA GLN A 527 -30.56 -26.00 0.73
C GLN A 527 -29.40 -25.60 -0.20
N LYS A 528 -28.15 -25.51 0.32
CA LYS A 528 -26.98 -25.00 -0.41
C LYS A 528 -26.56 -25.89 -1.59
N VAL A 529 -25.99 -27.06 -1.29
CA VAL A 529 -25.50 -28.01 -2.32
C VAL A 529 -26.33 -29.28 -2.30
N LYS A 530 -27.04 -29.56 -3.39
CA LYS A 530 -27.88 -30.74 -3.59
C LYS A 530 -27.08 -31.87 -4.23
N ILE A 531 -26.86 -32.95 -3.49
CA ILE A 531 -26.21 -34.14 -4.00
C ILE A 531 -27.25 -35.05 -4.65
N PHE A 532 -26.96 -35.54 -5.86
CA PHE A 532 -27.62 -36.68 -6.48
C PHE A 532 -26.68 -37.89 -6.43
N SER A 533 -27.16 -39.02 -5.92
CA SER A 533 -26.35 -40.22 -5.67
C SER A 533 -27.17 -41.47 -6.02
N GLY A 534 -27.05 -41.93 -7.27
CA GLY A 534 -27.87 -43.03 -7.79
C GLY A 534 -29.37 -42.70 -7.78
N SER A 535 -30.13 -43.36 -6.90
CA SER A 535 -31.56 -43.10 -6.66
C SER A 535 -31.83 -42.12 -5.51
N ASN A 536 -30.79 -41.68 -4.80
CA ASN A 536 -30.89 -40.86 -3.60
C ASN A 536 -30.60 -39.38 -3.92
N SER A 537 -31.16 -38.47 -3.12
CA SER A 537 -30.72 -37.07 -3.12
C SER A 537 -30.85 -36.44 -1.74
N PHE A 538 -29.85 -35.68 -1.32
CA PHE A 538 -29.82 -34.96 -0.04
C PHE A 538 -29.13 -33.59 -0.23
N TYR A 539 -29.23 -32.73 0.77
CA TYR A 539 -28.54 -31.44 0.80
C TYR A 539 -27.34 -31.49 1.74
N VAL A 540 -26.25 -30.84 1.34
CA VAL A 540 -25.07 -30.53 2.15
C VAL A 540 -25.04 -29.01 2.31
N ASN A 541 -25.07 -28.55 3.56
CA ASN A 541 -25.07 -27.13 3.91
C ASN A 541 -23.81 -26.72 4.70
N ASP A 542 -23.09 -27.71 5.20
CA ASP A 542 -21.85 -27.64 5.97
C ASP A 542 -21.14 -29.01 5.87
N LEU A 543 -19.83 -29.05 6.12
CA LEU A 543 -19.02 -30.27 6.08
C LEU A 543 -18.16 -30.40 7.34
N SER A 544 -18.46 -31.42 8.14
CA SER A 544 -17.89 -31.62 9.49
C SER A 544 -16.37 -31.77 9.54
N SER A 545 -15.75 -32.34 8.50
CA SER A 545 -14.30 -32.23 8.26
C SER A 545 -13.94 -32.59 6.82
N VAL A 546 -12.90 -31.94 6.29
CA VAL A 546 -12.38 -32.14 4.93
C VAL A 546 -10.86 -31.98 4.93
N ILE A 547 -10.15 -32.86 4.22
CA ILE A 547 -8.70 -32.80 4.02
C ILE A 547 -8.47 -32.87 2.51
N TYR A 548 -7.86 -31.84 1.92
CA TYR A 548 -7.56 -31.82 0.49
C TYR A 548 -6.34 -30.98 0.15
N ASN A 549 -5.72 -31.26 -1.00
CA ASN A 549 -4.69 -30.40 -1.56
C ASN A 549 -5.38 -29.31 -2.39
N GLN A 550 -5.33 -28.06 -1.93
CA GLN A 550 -6.03 -26.93 -2.54
C GLN A 550 -5.50 -26.62 -3.96
N THR A 551 -4.25 -26.98 -4.25
CA THR A 551 -3.58 -26.75 -5.54
C THR A 551 -4.03 -27.74 -6.61
N THR A 552 -4.37 -28.97 -6.22
CA THR A 552 -4.75 -30.06 -7.14
C THR A 552 -6.23 -30.45 -7.06
N GLY A 553 -6.95 -30.00 -6.02
CA GLY A 553 -8.33 -30.34 -5.72
C GLY A 553 -8.53 -31.74 -5.09
N VAL A 554 -7.48 -32.57 -5.05
CA VAL A 554 -7.57 -33.98 -4.61
C VAL A 554 -7.85 -34.07 -3.11
N GLY A 555 -8.86 -34.87 -2.74
CA GLY A 555 -9.22 -35.14 -1.36
C GLY A 555 -8.49 -36.35 -0.78
N TYR A 556 -8.22 -36.32 0.53
CA TYR A 556 -7.52 -37.38 1.26
C TYR A 556 -8.29 -37.82 2.51
N ASN A 557 -8.05 -39.06 2.95
CA ASN A 557 -8.68 -39.62 4.15
C ASN A 557 -7.85 -39.38 5.43
N SER A 558 -6.60 -38.93 5.32
CA SER A 558 -5.71 -38.57 6.42
C SER A 558 -4.86 -37.34 6.05
N VAL A 559 -4.39 -36.60 7.06
CA VAL A 559 -3.51 -35.44 6.82
C VAL A 559 -2.13 -35.91 6.37
N GLN A 560 -1.63 -37.02 6.91
CA GLN A 560 -0.31 -37.53 6.51
C GLN A 560 -0.30 -38.04 5.06
N ASP A 561 -1.38 -38.64 4.54
CA ASP A 561 -1.46 -39.01 3.12
C ASP A 561 -1.47 -37.79 2.19
N ALA A 562 -2.16 -36.71 2.58
CA ALA A 562 -2.15 -35.45 1.84
C ALA A 562 -0.74 -34.83 1.82
N LEU A 563 -0.09 -34.76 2.99
CA LEU A 563 1.29 -34.28 3.12
C LEU A 563 2.29 -35.18 2.36
N ASN A 564 2.10 -36.50 2.34
CA ASN A 564 2.95 -37.43 1.58
C ASN A 564 2.86 -37.25 0.06
N ALA A 565 1.73 -36.73 -0.44
CA ALA A 565 1.51 -36.48 -1.87
C ALA A 565 1.92 -35.07 -2.30
N ALA A 566 1.81 -34.08 -1.40
CA ALA A 566 2.02 -32.67 -1.69
C ALA A 566 3.45 -32.34 -2.16
N GLN A 567 3.54 -31.44 -3.13
CA GLN A 567 4.80 -30.91 -3.68
C GLN A 567 5.14 -29.52 -3.10
N PRO A 568 6.39 -29.04 -3.19
CA PRO A 568 6.76 -27.72 -2.67
C PRO A 568 5.90 -26.59 -3.27
N ASN A 569 5.47 -25.68 -2.41
CA ASN A 569 4.49 -24.59 -2.64
C ASN A 569 3.02 -25.02 -2.78
N GLU A 570 2.69 -26.31 -2.65
CA GLU A 570 1.29 -26.75 -2.59
C GLU A 570 0.72 -26.58 -1.17
N VAL A 571 -0.59 -26.28 -1.10
CA VAL A 571 -1.35 -26.15 0.15
C VAL A 571 -2.13 -27.42 0.45
N VAL A 572 -1.84 -28.07 1.58
CA VAL A 572 -2.72 -29.06 2.21
C VAL A 572 -3.65 -28.33 3.16
N LEU A 573 -4.91 -28.20 2.76
CA LEU A 573 -5.96 -27.58 3.56
C LEU A 573 -6.67 -28.67 4.39
N VAL A 574 -6.77 -28.41 5.68
CA VAL A 574 -7.49 -29.21 6.67
C VAL A 574 -8.59 -28.32 7.24
N SER A 575 -9.84 -28.74 7.17
CA SER A 575 -11.00 -28.02 7.73
C SER A 575 -11.78 -28.93 8.67
N GLY A 576 -12.24 -28.40 9.80
CA GLY A 576 -13.09 -29.04 10.81
C GLY A 576 -12.45 -30.23 11.55
N ALA A 577 -11.21 -30.60 11.23
CA ALA A 577 -10.63 -31.86 11.69
C ALA A 577 -9.94 -31.74 13.05
N THR A 578 -10.03 -32.80 13.87
CA THR A 578 -9.13 -33.01 15.01
C THR A 578 -8.07 -34.06 14.63
N CYS A 579 -6.83 -33.63 14.40
CA CYS A 579 -5.73 -34.52 14.09
C CYS A 579 -4.94 -34.91 15.35
N ALA A 580 -4.78 -36.20 15.60
CA ALA A 580 -4.01 -36.75 16.73
C ALA A 580 -2.69 -37.41 16.31
N GLU A 581 -2.37 -37.39 15.02
CA GLU A 581 -1.19 -38.02 14.43
C GLU A 581 0.05 -37.12 14.61
N GLU A 582 1.23 -37.74 14.73
CA GLU A 582 2.50 -37.03 14.64
C GLU A 582 2.84 -36.83 13.15
N LEU A 583 2.81 -35.57 12.69
CA LEU A 583 2.85 -35.22 11.27
C LEU A 583 4.20 -34.64 10.85
N ILE A 584 4.67 -35.03 9.68
CA ILE A 584 5.83 -34.42 9.01
C ILE A 584 5.34 -33.58 7.84
N ILE A 585 5.55 -32.26 7.93
CA ILE A 585 5.23 -31.30 6.87
C ILE A 585 6.46 -31.23 5.94
N PRO A 586 6.36 -31.62 4.66
CA PRO A 586 7.51 -31.69 3.76
C PRO A 586 8.09 -30.32 3.41
N ALA A 587 9.28 -30.34 2.79
CA ALA A 587 10.00 -29.12 2.44
C ALA A 587 9.21 -28.26 1.44
N GLY A 588 8.99 -26.99 1.77
CA GLY A 588 8.21 -26.05 0.98
C GLY A 588 6.68 -26.25 0.99
N VAL A 589 6.15 -27.26 1.69
CA VAL A 589 4.69 -27.51 1.73
C VAL A 589 4.01 -26.59 2.75
N ILE A 590 2.79 -26.16 2.45
CA ILE A 590 1.95 -25.33 3.32
C ILE A 590 0.88 -26.23 3.96
N LEU A 591 0.86 -26.32 5.29
CA LEU A 591 -0.23 -26.92 6.07
C LEU A 591 -1.12 -25.79 6.61
N ASP A 592 -2.40 -25.81 6.26
CA ASP A 592 -3.37 -24.78 6.63
C ASP A 592 -4.57 -25.43 7.32
N GLY A 593 -4.91 -24.98 8.54
CA GLY A 593 -5.99 -25.55 9.36
C GLY A 593 -7.36 -24.87 9.22
N SER A 594 -7.53 -23.96 8.27
CA SER A 594 -8.80 -23.25 7.99
C SER A 594 -9.41 -22.51 9.21
N ASP A 595 -8.57 -22.10 10.16
CA ASP A 595 -8.92 -21.48 11.46
C ASP A 595 -9.83 -22.31 12.39
N ASN A 596 -10.26 -23.49 11.96
CA ASN A 596 -11.25 -24.34 12.64
C ASN A 596 -10.72 -25.74 13.02
N SER A 597 -9.51 -26.11 12.61
CA SER A 597 -8.91 -27.43 12.85
C SER A 597 -7.98 -27.46 14.07
N VAL A 598 -7.96 -28.60 14.75
CA VAL A 598 -7.24 -28.83 16.03
C VAL A 598 -6.21 -29.94 15.89
N PHE A 599 -4.95 -29.66 16.19
CA PHE A 599 -3.85 -30.61 16.14
C PHE A 599 -3.37 -30.94 17.56
N THR A 600 -3.53 -32.19 17.99
CA THR A 600 -3.13 -32.69 19.32
C THR A 600 -1.86 -33.55 19.29
N GLY A 601 -1.50 -34.07 18.11
CA GLY A 601 -0.18 -34.66 17.84
C GLY A 601 0.91 -33.60 17.67
N LYS A 602 2.15 -34.04 17.43
CA LYS A 602 3.30 -33.15 17.16
C LYS A 602 3.41 -32.84 15.66
N LEU A 603 3.85 -31.63 15.32
CA LEU A 603 4.16 -31.20 13.96
C LEU A 603 5.67 -31.06 13.76
N HIS A 604 6.21 -31.60 12.66
CA HIS A 604 7.61 -31.45 12.26
C HIS A 604 7.71 -30.63 10.97
N ALA A 605 8.30 -29.44 11.03
CA ALA A 605 8.48 -28.54 9.90
C ALA A 605 9.86 -28.74 9.23
N ALA A 606 9.86 -29.25 8.00
CA ALA A 606 11.04 -29.30 7.13
C ALA A 606 11.38 -27.91 6.54
N GLN A 607 12.48 -27.80 5.78
CA GLN A 607 12.93 -26.51 5.22
C GLN A 607 11.87 -25.86 4.32
N GLY A 608 11.59 -24.57 4.51
CA GLY A 608 10.60 -23.82 3.73
C GLY A 608 9.14 -24.18 4.01
N ALA A 609 8.86 -25.09 4.95
CA ALA A 609 7.50 -25.46 5.30
C ALA A 609 6.77 -24.26 5.94
N THR A 610 5.47 -24.15 5.66
CA THR A 610 4.58 -23.19 6.34
C THR A 610 3.51 -23.96 7.10
N ILE A 611 3.22 -23.52 8.33
CA ILE A 611 2.11 -24.04 9.14
C ILE A 611 1.27 -22.85 9.59
N ARG A 612 -0.04 -22.86 9.32
CA ARG A 612 -0.91 -21.73 9.65
C ARG A 612 -2.36 -22.06 10.00
N ASN A 613 -3.04 -21.06 10.56
CA ASN A 613 -4.50 -21.02 10.77
C ASN A 613 -5.03 -22.24 11.53
N LEU A 614 -4.41 -22.60 12.67
CA LEU A 614 -4.76 -23.83 13.39
C LEU A 614 -4.60 -23.70 14.91
N ALA A 615 -5.37 -24.50 15.65
CA ALA A 615 -5.14 -24.71 17.07
C ALA A 615 -4.20 -25.90 17.30
N SER A 616 -3.20 -25.74 18.17
CA SER A 616 -2.36 -26.83 18.66
C SER A 616 -2.66 -27.08 20.13
N GLU A 617 -3.30 -28.21 20.43
CA GLU A 617 -3.71 -28.61 21.78
C GLU A 617 -2.86 -29.78 22.31
N TRP A 618 -1.55 -29.71 22.08
CA TRP A 618 -0.60 -30.78 22.41
C TRP A 618 -0.60 -31.13 23.91
N ALA A 619 -0.79 -32.42 24.21
CA ALA A 619 -0.91 -32.94 25.58
C ALA A 619 0.31 -33.77 26.05
N GLY A 620 1.33 -33.93 25.19
CA GLY A 620 2.40 -34.90 25.39
C GLY A 620 3.35 -34.61 26.56
N THR A 621 4.12 -35.65 26.92
CA THR A 621 5.15 -35.62 27.97
C THR A 621 6.53 -36.07 27.47
N GLU A 622 6.57 -36.90 26.42
CA GLU A 622 7.79 -37.30 25.71
C GLU A 622 8.19 -36.20 24.72
N ASN A 623 9.50 -35.95 24.58
CA ASN A 623 10.07 -34.95 23.65
C ASN A 623 9.26 -33.64 23.56
N ARG A 624 8.99 -33.08 24.75
CA ARG A 624 8.62 -31.71 25.24
C ARG A 624 7.84 -30.70 24.39
N GLN A 625 7.71 -30.87 23.07
CA GLN A 625 7.27 -29.84 22.16
C GLN A 625 6.12 -30.22 21.25
N ALA A 626 5.33 -29.21 20.89
CA ALA A 626 4.22 -29.34 19.95
C ALA A 626 4.68 -29.18 18.49
N ILE A 627 5.66 -28.29 18.24
CA ILE A 627 6.25 -28.07 16.91
C ILE A 627 7.77 -28.19 16.97
N GLU A 628 8.35 -29.01 16.09
CA GLU A 628 9.79 -29.06 15.81
C GLU A 628 10.10 -28.37 14.49
N VAL A 629 11.00 -27.38 14.51
CA VAL A 629 11.49 -26.70 13.29
C VAL A 629 12.87 -27.27 12.96
N GLN A 630 12.92 -28.10 11.92
CA GLN A 630 14.10 -28.91 11.57
C GLN A 630 14.92 -28.30 10.42
N GLY A 631 14.28 -27.55 9.52
CA GLY A 631 14.93 -26.84 8.41
C GLY A 631 14.87 -25.31 8.54
N ALA A 632 15.60 -24.62 7.66
CA ALA A 632 15.56 -23.17 7.55
C ALA A 632 14.28 -22.67 6.86
N ASP A 633 14.08 -21.35 6.82
CA ASP A 633 13.08 -20.67 5.98
C ASP A 633 11.61 -21.05 6.32
N VAL A 634 11.36 -21.54 7.53
CA VAL A 634 10.04 -22.00 8.01
C VAL A 634 9.18 -20.84 8.49
N THR A 635 7.88 -20.88 8.19
CA THR A 635 6.90 -19.90 8.66
C THR A 635 5.81 -20.56 9.52
N LEU A 636 5.56 -20.00 10.71
CA LEU A 636 4.51 -20.42 11.64
C LEU A 636 3.59 -19.23 11.92
N GLN A 637 2.39 -19.21 11.35
CA GLN A 637 1.54 -18.00 11.30
C GLN A 637 0.13 -18.27 11.81
N ASN A 638 -0.42 -17.39 12.67
CA ASN A 638 -1.80 -17.50 13.16
C ASN A 638 -2.09 -18.90 13.77
N ILE A 639 -1.23 -19.34 14.70
CA ILE A 639 -1.37 -20.61 15.42
C ILE A 639 -1.75 -20.33 16.88
N SER A 640 -2.77 -21.03 17.39
CA SER A 640 -3.14 -20.99 18.82
C SER A 640 -2.56 -22.21 19.54
N LEU A 641 -1.38 -22.06 20.15
CA LEU A 641 -0.69 -23.12 20.89
C LEU A 641 -1.11 -23.11 22.36
N THR A 642 -1.83 -24.15 22.80
CA THR A 642 -2.27 -24.34 24.19
C THR A 642 -1.83 -25.70 24.73
N TYR A 643 -0.92 -25.71 25.70
CA TYR A 643 -0.49 -26.95 26.34
C TYR A 643 -1.61 -27.57 27.18
N LYS A 644 -1.94 -28.85 26.91
CA LYS A 644 -2.96 -29.63 27.64
C LYS A 644 -2.37 -30.69 28.56
N GLY A 645 -1.05 -30.89 28.54
CA GLY A 645 -0.36 -31.92 29.32
C GLY A 645 0.03 -31.48 30.74
N THR A 646 0.88 -32.29 31.39
CA THR A 646 1.26 -32.12 32.80
C THR A 646 2.76 -31.87 33.03
N SER A 647 3.56 -31.74 31.96
CA SER A 647 5.00 -31.45 32.07
C SER A 647 5.26 -30.04 32.57
N SER A 648 6.09 -29.89 33.60
CA SER A 648 6.59 -28.59 34.08
C SER A 648 7.72 -28.00 33.23
N ARG A 649 8.03 -28.63 32.08
CA ARG A 649 9.03 -28.18 31.09
C ARG A 649 8.54 -28.45 29.66
N SER A 650 7.29 -28.13 29.35
CA SER A 650 6.79 -28.12 27.97
C SER A 650 7.23 -26.86 27.24
N GLU A 651 7.61 -26.99 25.98
CA GLU A 651 8.20 -25.91 25.16
C GLU A 651 7.40 -25.89 23.85
N ALA A 652 6.75 -24.79 23.47
CA ALA A 652 5.73 -24.86 22.41
C ALA A 652 6.35 -25.17 21.04
N ILE A 653 7.40 -24.43 20.69
CA ILE A 653 8.20 -24.58 19.46
C ILE A 653 9.66 -24.84 19.86
N VAL A 654 10.31 -25.82 19.22
CA VAL A 654 11.77 -26.05 19.35
C VAL A 654 12.41 -26.01 17.97
N SER A 655 13.35 -25.09 17.75
CA SER A 655 14.12 -25.00 16.51
C SER A 655 15.47 -25.71 16.62
N TYR A 656 15.92 -26.35 15.54
CA TYR A 656 17.21 -27.05 15.43
C TYR A 656 18.33 -26.06 15.00
N PRO A 657 19.63 -26.40 15.13
CA PRO A 657 20.72 -25.52 14.67
C PRO A 657 20.69 -25.15 13.18
N SER A 658 19.98 -25.94 12.36
CA SER A 658 19.69 -25.73 10.94
C SER A 658 18.55 -24.73 10.68
N ALA A 659 17.74 -24.40 11.67
CA ALA A 659 16.52 -23.60 11.53
C ALA A 659 16.79 -22.09 11.56
N LYS A 660 17.52 -21.61 10.54
CA LYS A 660 17.68 -20.18 10.24
C LYS A 660 16.40 -19.61 9.62
N ASN A 661 16.23 -18.30 9.64
CA ASN A 661 15.12 -17.61 8.97
C ASN A 661 13.72 -18.07 9.42
N LEU A 662 13.59 -18.61 10.64
CA LEU A 662 12.30 -19.00 11.21
C LEU A 662 11.45 -17.75 11.50
N THR A 663 10.30 -17.67 10.85
CA THR A 663 9.30 -16.61 11.03
C THR A 663 8.14 -17.13 11.87
N VAL A 664 7.79 -16.43 12.95
CA VAL A 664 6.66 -16.77 13.83
C VAL A 664 5.78 -15.55 14.02
N GLU A 665 4.54 -15.59 13.50
CA GLU A 665 3.67 -14.42 13.36
C GLU A 665 2.27 -14.64 13.93
N ASN A 666 1.76 -13.68 14.70
CA ASN A 666 0.38 -13.63 15.20
C ASN A 666 -0.04 -14.87 16.03
N CYS A 667 0.93 -15.65 16.51
CA CYS A 667 0.69 -16.88 17.26
C CYS A 667 0.40 -16.60 18.75
N GLN A 668 -0.51 -17.39 19.34
CA GLN A 668 -0.88 -17.29 20.75
C GLN A 668 -0.32 -18.48 21.52
N PHE A 669 0.28 -18.24 22.69
CA PHE A 669 0.98 -19.25 23.48
C PHE A 669 0.43 -19.30 24.90
N ASN A 670 -0.15 -20.44 25.29
CA ASN A 670 -0.77 -20.66 26.59
C ASN A 670 -0.29 -21.97 27.25
N GLY A 671 -0.01 -21.93 28.56
CA GLY A 671 0.24 -23.13 29.39
C GLY A 671 1.63 -23.79 29.29
N TYR A 672 2.47 -23.42 28.33
CA TYR A 672 3.85 -23.92 28.22
C TYR A 672 4.80 -23.30 29.25
N TRP A 673 5.95 -23.94 29.50
CA TRP A 673 7.08 -23.34 30.23
C TRP A 673 7.84 -22.33 29.37
N LYS A 674 8.04 -22.64 28.08
CA LYS A 674 8.56 -21.72 27.05
C LYS A 674 7.65 -21.65 25.83
N GLY A 675 7.55 -20.48 25.20
CA GLY A 675 7.03 -20.35 23.84
C GLY A 675 8.01 -20.97 22.84
N LEU A 676 9.18 -20.35 22.64
CA LEU A 676 10.20 -20.82 21.69
C LEU A 676 11.51 -21.21 22.38
N TYR A 677 12.00 -22.42 22.10
CA TYR A 677 13.41 -22.80 22.28
C TYR A 677 14.14 -22.68 20.94
N LEU A 678 15.16 -21.83 20.86
CA LEU A 678 15.85 -21.49 19.62
C LEU A 678 17.32 -21.95 19.68
N ASN A 679 17.67 -23.04 19.00
CA ASN A 679 19.08 -23.48 18.92
C ASN A 679 19.95 -22.44 18.18
N THR A 680 19.36 -21.76 17.20
CA THR A 680 19.92 -20.56 16.55
C THR A 680 18.86 -19.47 16.51
N SER A 681 19.28 -18.20 16.52
CA SER A 681 18.42 -17.03 16.29
C SER A 681 18.78 -16.24 15.02
N GLU A 682 19.64 -16.82 14.18
CA GLU A 682 20.06 -16.26 12.90
C GLU A 682 18.86 -16.16 11.92
N GLY A 683 18.50 -14.92 11.56
CA GLY A 683 17.35 -14.59 10.72
C GLY A 683 15.96 -14.76 11.38
N VAL A 684 15.89 -15.02 12.69
CA VAL A 684 14.61 -15.33 13.35
C VAL A 684 13.76 -14.08 13.57
N VAL A 685 12.48 -14.15 13.19
CA VAL A 685 11.48 -13.09 13.36
C VAL A 685 10.34 -13.61 14.22
N ILE A 686 10.00 -12.88 15.29
CA ILE A 686 8.87 -13.17 16.18
C ILE A 686 7.99 -11.91 16.24
N LYS A 687 6.80 -11.95 15.64
CA LYS A 687 5.96 -10.75 15.47
C LYS A 687 4.51 -10.95 15.88
N GLY A 688 3.91 -9.96 16.54
CA GLY A 688 2.47 -9.94 16.85
C GLY A 688 1.99 -11.08 17.77
N CYS A 689 2.91 -11.84 18.36
CA CYS A 689 2.59 -13.04 19.14
C CYS A 689 2.20 -12.68 20.58
N THR A 690 1.34 -13.49 21.20
CA THR A 690 0.92 -13.32 22.60
C THR A 690 1.44 -14.44 23.47
N PHE A 691 2.25 -14.11 24.48
CA PHE A 691 2.89 -15.07 25.39
C PHE A 691 2.30 -14.96 26.79
N ASN A 692 1.48 -15.95 27.17
CA ASN A 692 0.75 -15.93 28.44
C ASN A 692 1.51 -16.66 29.56
N ASN A 693 2.05 -15.91 30.53
CA ASN A 693 2.54 -16.43 31.81
C ASN A 693 3.70 -17.45 31.70
N MET A 694 4.60 -17.27 30.72
CA MET A 694 5.70 -18.18 30.39
C MET A 694 7.00 -17.43 30.03
N ASN A 695 8.10 -18.15 29.78
CA ASN A 695 9.23 -17.61 29.01
C ASN A 695 8.78 -17.43 27.54
N PRO A 696 8.85 -16.22 26.94
CA PRO A 696 8.44 -16.05 25.53
C PRO A 696 9.37 -16.82 24.58
N PHE A 697 10.67 -16.56 24.67
CA PHE A 697 11.69 -17.26 23.90
C PHE A 697 13.04 -17.35 24.62
N SER A 698 13.85 -18.31 24.18
CA SER A 698 15.14 -18.68 24.75
C SER A 698 16.11 -19.10 23.64
N THR A 699 17.22 -18.38 23.43
CA THR A 699 18.24 -18.74 22.43
C THR A 699 19.44 -19.46 23.06
N ASP A 700 19.95 -20.52 22.42
CA ASP A 700 21.25 -21.12 22.74
C ASP A 700 22.42 -20.44 22.02
N LYS A 701 22.16 -19.90 20.82
CA LYS A 701 23.04 -18.95 20.13
C LYS A 701 22.25 -17.69 19.75
N TRP A 702 22.55 -16.58 20.43
CA TRP A 702 22.17 -15.23 20.01
C TRP A 702 22.86 -14.86 18.69
N ASP A 703 22.14 -14.17 17.82
CA ASP A 703 22.62 -13.56 16.60
C ASP A 703 22.05 -12.15 16.47
N ALA A 704 22.81 -11.23 15.85
CA ALA A 704 22.41 -9.83 15.70
C ALA A 704 21.20 -9.63 14.76
N THR A 705 20.82 -10.66 14.01
CA THR A 705 19.68 -10.66 13.08
C THR A 705 18.33 -11.01 13.72
N LEU A 706 18.32 -11.41 15.01
CA LEU A 706 17.10 -11.72 15.76
C LEU A 706 16.20 -10.48 15.91
N GLN A 707 14.95 -10.60 15.48
CA GLN A 707 13.90 -9.60 15.64
C GLN A 707 12.75 -10.16 16.47
N ALA A 708 12.33 -9.42 17.49
CA ALA A 708 11.08 -9.66 18.21
C ALA A 708 10.35 -8.32 18.39
N THR A 709 9.20 -8.14 17.75
CA THR A 709 8.46 -6.85 17.69
C THR A 709 6.95 -7.06 17.77
N ASP A 710 6.20 -6.07 18.23
CA ASP A 710 4.73 -6.06 18.33
C ASP A 710 4.14 -7.20 19.20
N ASN A 711 4.95 -7.92 19.98
CA ASN A 711 4.49 -9.05 20.79
C ASN A 711 3.89 -8.57 22.13
N THR A 712 2.90 -9.31 22.63
CA THR A 712 2.31 -9.10 23.97
C THR A 712 2.83 -10.14 24.95
N ILE A 713 3.55 -9.71 25.99
CA ILE A 713 4.24 -10.57 26.96
C ILE A 713 3.63 -10.38 28.36
N ILE A 714 2.84 -11.37 28.79
CA ILE A 714 2.05 -11.34 30.03
C ILE A 714 2.81 -12.08 31.13
N GLY A 715 3.04 -11.41 32.28
CA GLY A 715 3.53 -12.08 33.49
C GLY A 715 4.99 -12.54 33.46
N ASN A 716 5.89 -11.81 32.78
CA ASN A 716 7.36 -12.00 32.69
C ASN A 716 8.09 -11.67 34.03
N THR A 717 7.46 -11.97 35.16
CA THR A 717 7.76 -11.42 36.50
C THR A 717 8.93 -12.06 37.26
N PHE A 718 9.56 -13.12 36.77
CA PHE A 718 10.71 -13.76 37.43
C PHE A 718 11.59 -14.55 36.46
N TRP A 719 12.75 -15.01 36.94
CA TRP A 719 13.81 -15.64 36.14
C TRP A 719 13.38 -16.81 35.25
N GLY A 720 12.37 -17.58 35.63
CA GLY A 720 11.85 -18.71 34.85
C GLY A 720 10.94 -18.30 33.69
N ARG A 721 10.62 -17.01 33.59
CA ARG A 721 9.80 -16.36 32.54
C ARG A 721 10.50 -15.18 31.85
N ALA A 722 11.72 -14.83 32.28
CA ALA A 722 12.57 -13.86 31.59
C ALA A 722 12.82 -14.31 30.14
N VAL A 723 12.76 -13.39 29.16
CA VAL A 723 13.29 -13.66 27.81
C VAL A 723 14.78 -13.97 27.94
N GLN A 724 15.31 -14.97 27.24
CA GLN A 724 16.72 -15.38 27.39
C GLN A 724 17.49 -15.37 26.08
N CYS A 725 18.61 -14.63 26.05
CA CYS A 725 19.62 -14.75 25.00
C CYS A 725 20.94 -15.27 25.58
N ILE A 726 21.40 -16.43 25.08
CA ILE A 726 22.75 -16.94 25.33
C ILE A 726 23.67 -16.44 24.22
N VAL A 727 24.71 -15.71 24.61
CA VAL A 727 25.82 -15.31 23.73
C VAL A 727 26.94 -16.35 23.88
N VAL A 728 27.57 -16.75 22.77
CA VAL A 728 28.55 -17.84 22.75
C VAL A 728 29.97 -17.32 22.54
N ALA A 729 30.98 -18.04 23.06
CA ALA A 729 32.39 -17.71 22.85
C ALA A 729 32.71 -17.55 21.35
N GLY A 730 33.51 -16.55 20.99
CA GLY A 730 33.80 -16.20 19.60
C GLY A 730 32.74 -15.34 18.90
N THR A 731 31.69 -14.90 19.60
CA THR A 731 30.79 -13.86 19.09
C THR A 731 31.56 -12.55 18.88
N ALA A 732 31.43 -11.95 17.70
CA ALA A 732 32.21 -10.76 17.31
C ALA A 732 32.02 -9.59 18.30
N GLY A 733 33.14 -9.04 18.78
CA GLY A 733 33.14 -7.93 19.73
C GLY A 733 32.85 -8.30 21.19
N MET A 734 32.73 -9.59 21.54
CA MET A 734 32.55 -10.04 22.94
C MET A 734 33.87 -10.28 23.69
N ASP A 735 35.01 -10.32 23.00
CA ASP A 735 36.31 -10.53 23.63
C ASP A 735 36.67 -9.38 24.59
N GLY A 736 37.07 -9.73 25.81
CA GLY A 736 37.35 -8.76 26.88
C GLY A 736 36.12 -8.10 27.51
N THR A 737 34.90 -8.39 27.08
CA THR A 737 33.68 -7.82 27.69
C THR A 737 33.51 -8.26 29.15
N THR A 738 32.82 -7.41 29.91
CA THR A 738 32.37 -7.69 31.27
C THR A 738 30.88 -8.01 31.25
N LYS A 739 30.36 -8.46 32.39
CA LYS A 739 28.92 -8.70 32.56
C LYS A 739 28.05 -7.44 32.42
N TYR A 740 28.64 -6.25 32.51
CA TYR A 740 27.93 -4.97 32.48
C TYR A 740 27.74 -4.44 31.05
N GLN A 741 26.55 -3.86 30.78
CA GLN A 741 26.13 -3.47 29.43
C GLN A 741 27.11 -2.51 28.76
N GLU A 742 27.72 -1.61 29.53
CA GLU A 742 28.62 -0.57 29.03
C GLU A 742 29.74 -1.15 28.16
N SER A 743 30.23 -2.34 28.49
CA SER A 743 31.30 -3.03 27.77
C SER A 743 30.87 -3.70 26.44
N TRP A 744 29.58 -3.95 26.23
CA TRP A 744 29.09 -4.79 25.14
C TRP A 744 29.19 -4.16 23.74
N PRO A 745 29.30 -4.98 22.68
CA PRO A 745 29.21 -4.51 21.29
C PRO A 745 27.83 -3.93 20.98
N LEU A 746 27.80 -2.95 20.06
CA LEU A 746 26.60 -2.18 19.71
C LEU A 746 25.41 -3.05 19.29
N ALA A 747 25.64 -4.09 18.50
CA ALA A 747 24.59 -5.00 18.02
C ALA A 747 23.86 -5.74 19.16
N LEU A 748 24.57 -6.12 20.23
CA LEU A 748 23.95 -6.77 21.40
C LEU A 748 23.11 -5.76 22.19
N LYS A 749 23.61 -4.52 22.36
CA LYS A 749 22.86 -3.42 22.98
C LYS A 749 21.57 -3.12 22.19
N GLN A 750 21.65 -3.03 20.85
CA GLN A 750 20.50 -2.83 19.97
C GLN A 750 19.49 -3.98 20.06
N SER A 751 19.92 -5.23 19.94
CA SER A 751 19.03 -6.40 20.00
C SER A 751 18.29 -6.50 21.35
N VAL A 752 18.99 -6.35 22.48
CA VAL A 752 18.40 -6.37 23.82
C VAL A 752 17.47 -5.16 24.03
N TYR A 753 17.84 -3.98 23.55
CA TYR A 753 17.01 -2.78 23.66
C TYR A 753 15.71 -2.92 22.86
N SER A 754 15.78 -3.29 21.59
CA SER A 754 14.60 -3.48 20.72
C SER A 754 13.63 -4.52 21.29
N ILE A 755 14.14 -5.65 21.79
CA ILE A 755 13.29 -6.65 22.47
C ILE A 755 12.54 -6.02 23.67
N LEU A 756 13.17 -5.11 24.42
CA LEU A 756 12.58 -4.44 25.58
C LEU A 756 11.74 -3.18 25.26
N SER A 757 11.89 -2.57 24.07
CA SER A 757 11.15 -1.36 23.67
C SER A 757 10.00 -1.63 22.70
N ASP A 758 10.16 -2.62 21.84
CA ASP A 758 9.32 -2.82 20.65
C ASP A 758 8.24 -3.90 20.90
N ASN A 759 8.00 -4.25 22.18
CA ASN A 759 7.03 -5.25 22.64
C ASN A 759 6.25 -4.75 23.85
N ALA A 760 4.98 -5.16 23.96
CA ALA A 760 4.10 -4.79 25.06
C ALA A 760 4.25 -5.76 26.24
N TYR A 761 4.56 -5.24 27.43
CA TYR A 761 4.67 -6.03 28.66
C TYR A 761 3.53 -5.67 29.62
N THR A 762 2.61 -6.59 29.88
CA THR A 762 1.44 -6.33 30.75
C THR A 762 1.70 -6.71 32.20
N ASP A 763 0.99 -6.06 33.13
CA ASP A 763 1.01 -6.37 34.57
C ASP A 763 2.39 -6.24 35.25
N GLN A 764 3.27 -5.41 34.66
CA GLN A 764 4.68 -5.30 35.01
C GLN A 764 5.15 -3.85 34.92
N GLU A 765 5.79 -3.34 35.98
CA GLU A 765 6.39 -1.99 35.99
C GLU A 765 7.79 -1.97 35.35
N ASN A 766 8.52 -3.08 35.41
CA ASN A 766 9.83 -3.25 34.80
C ASN A 766 9.93 -4.67 34.21
N PRO A 767 9.90 -4.85 32.88
CA PRO A 767 10.13 -6.14 32.25
C PRO A 767 11.61 -6.53 32.29
N TYR A 768 11.88 -7.84 32.30
CA TYR A 768 13.25 -8.36 32.46
C TYR A 768 13.65 -9.31 31.33
N MET A 769 14.75 -8.95 30.66
CA MET A 769 15.49 -9.82 29.75
C MET A 769 16.76 -10.36 30.44
N ARG A 770 17.05 -11.64 30.21
CA ARG A 770 18.25 -12.34 30.67
C ARG A 770 19.26 -12.43 29.54
N VAL A 771 20.46 -11.89 29.77
CA VAL A 771 21.65 -12.19 28.95
C VAL A 771 22.55 -13.16 29.72
N THR A 772 23.24 -14.06 29.00
CA THR A 772 24.18 -15.02 29.60
C THR A 772 25.29 -15.31 28.60
N TYR A 773 26.56 -15.27 29.04
CA TYR A 773 27.72 -15.50 28.17
C TYR A 773 28.41 -16.83 28.47
N GLY A 774 28.77 -17.56 27.41
CA GLY A 774 29.45 -18.86 27.52
C GLY A 774 30.97 -18.74 27.70
N ILE A 775 31.45 -19.01 28.93
CA ILE A 775 32.82 -19.45 29.23
C ILE A 775 33.95 -18.40 29.04
N PRO A 776 33.87 -17.24 29.73
CA PRO A 776 35.10 -16.69 30.33
C PRO A 776 34.90 -16.12 31.75
N ALA A 777 35.96 -16.12 32.55
CA ALA A 777 35.93 -15.77 33.98
C ALA A 777 35.64 -14.29 34.32
N THR A 778 35.51 -13.40 33.33
CA THR A 778 35.10 -11.99 33.51
C THR A 778 33.60 -11.81 33.64
N TRP A 779 32.83 -12.82 33.22
CA TRP A 779 31.42 -12.97 33.55
C TRP A 779 31.34 -14.00 34.68
N ASP A 780 30.71 -13.63 35.80
CA ASP A 780 30.25 -14.67 36.72
C ASP A 780 29.08 -15.43 36.08
N TYR A 781 28.86 -16.68 36.49
CA TYR A 781 27.75 -17.50 35.99
C TYR A 781 26.37 -17.02 36.51
N THR A 782 26.23 -15.76 36.94
CA THR A 782 24.96 -15.22 37.42
C THR A 782 24.12 -14.71 36.25
N SER A 783 22.84 -15.09 36.25
CA SER A 783 21.86 -14.52 35.32
C SER A 783 21.70 -13.04 35.61
N ILE A 784 21.99 -12.21 34.62
CA ILE A 784 21.82 -10.77 34.72
C ILE A 784 20.47 -10.41 34.14
N TYR A 785 19.69 -9.61 34.88
CA TYR A 785 18.38 -9.14 34.47
C TYR A 785 18.50 -7.68 34.08
N PHE A 786 18.14 -7.36 32.85
CA PHE A 786 18.17 -6.01 32.30
C PHE A 786 16.75 -5.55 32.03
N CYS A 787 16.49 -4.28 32.38
CA CYS A 787 15.32 -3.54 31.93
C CYS A 787 15.77 -2.41 30.99
N ILE A 788 14.83 -1.79 30.28
CA ILE A 788 15.11 -0.68 29.35
C ILE A 788 15.82 0.51 30.02
N ASN A 789 15.64 0.68 31.34
CA ASN A 789 16.22 1.78 32.12
C ASN A 789 17.72 1.57 32.44
N ASP A 790 18.28 0.38 32.23
CA ASP A 790 19.71 0.13 32.43
C ASP A 790 20.59 0.64 31.27
N PHE A 791 19.99 0.95 30.12
CA PHE A 791 20.63 1.69 29.03
C PHE A 791 20.61 3.21 29.23
N LEU A 792 19.81 3.72 30.17
CA LEU A 792 19.74 5.16 30.50
C LEU A 792 20.86 5.61 31.44
N LYS A 793 21.85 4.76 31.75
CA LYS A 793 22.96 5.05 32.65
C LYS A 793 24.16 4.15 32.36
N GLY A 794 25.35 4.55 32.78
CA GLY A 794 26.52 3.68 32.76
C GLY A 794 27.73 4.28 33.47
N ASN A 795 28.59 3.41 33.99
CA ASN A 795 29.81 3.75 34.70
C ASN A 795 31.05 3.25 33.95
N LEU A 796 32.08 4.07 33.86
CA LEU A 796 33.29 3.75 33.11
C LEU A 796 34.10 2.57 33.67
N ALA A 797 34.10 2.36 34.99
CA ALA A 797 34.83 1.27 35.63
C ALA A 797 34.33 -0.12 35.20
N ASN A 798 33.08 -0.21 34.72
CA ASN A 798 32.49 -1.42 34.15
C ASN A 798 33.00 -1.74 32.74
N ALA A 799 33.65 -0.78 32.08
CA ALA A 799 33.90 -0.75 30.64
C ALA A 799 35.40 -0.66 30.29
N GLN A 800 36.28 -1.19 31.14
CA GLN A 800 37.74 -1.03 31.01
C GLN A 800 38.30 -1.41 29.63
N ASN A 801 37.74 -2.48 29.02
CA ASN A 801 38.14 -2.96 27.69
C ASN A 801 37.36 -2.32 26.52
N ALA A 802 36.39 -1.43 26.79
CA ALA A 802 35.58 -0.77 25.76
C ALA A 802 36.28 0.45 25.11
N PHE A 803 37.39 0.93 25.72
CA PHE A 803 38.24 2.00 25.20
C PHE A 803 39.07 1.55 23.98
N THR A 804 38.42 1.11 22.91
CA THR A 804 39.07 0.59 21.69
C THR A 804 39.46 1.69 20.70
N GLN A 805 38.66 2.77 20.62
CA GLN A 805 38.87 3.90 19.71
C GLN A 805 39.67 5.02 20.40
N ALA A 806 40.75 5.47 19.75
CA ALA A 806 41.43 6.73 20.09
C ALA A 806 40.68 7.91 19.48
N ASP A 807 40.71 9.07 20.16
CA ASP A 807 40.00 10.28 19.74
C ASP A 807 40.69 10.96 18.53
N ARG A 808 41.93 11.45 18.70
CA ARG A 808 42.74 12.01 17.62
C ARG A 808 44.04 11.22 17.47
N TYR A 809 44.76 11.01 18.57
CA TYR A 809 45.87 10.08 18.67
C TYR A 809 45.82 9.31 20.00
N GLN A 810 46.46 8.14 20.06
CA GLN A 810 46.46 7.30 21.26
C GLN A 810 47.49 7.78 22.30
N PRO A 811 47.17 7.76 23.61
CA PRO A 811 48.17 7.93 24.67
C PRO A 811 49.29 6.89 24.60
N SER A 812 50.47 7.22 25.17
CA SER A 812 51.62 6.29 25.27
C SER A 812 51.31 5.06 26.12
N ALA A 813 50.49 5.20 27.16
CA ALA A 813 49.87 4.10 27.89
C ALA A 813 48.46 4.47 28.35
N VAL A 814 47.60 3.46 28.53
CA VAL A 814 46.26 3.57 29.12
C VAL A 814 46.09 2.41 30.10
N GLU A 815 45.83 2.73 31.36
CA GLU A 815 45.76 1.75 32.45
C GLU A 815 44.57 2.03 33.37
N PHE A 816 44.12 1.01 34.12
CA PHE A 816 43.20 1.19 35.24
C PHE A 816 43.92 0.80 36.53
N LEU A 817 44.22 1.79 37.37
CA LEU A 817 44.88 1.60 38.65
C LEU A 817 43.86 1.14 39.70
N GLY A 818 44.17 0.03 40.38
CA GLY A 818 43.31 -0.52 41.43
C GLY A 818 43.08 0.45 42.58
N ASN A 819 44.08 1.26 42.93
CA ASN A 819 43.94 2.43 43.80
C ASN A 819 44.93 3.53 43.39
N PHE A 820 44.51 4.79 43.43
CA PHE A 820 45.37 5.97 43.34
C PHE A 820 44.72 7.12 44.13
N GLU A 821 45.49 7.78 45.00
CA GLU A 821 45.08 8.93 45.82
C GLU A 821 43.68 8.77 46.47
N GLY A 822 43.46 7.60 47.10
CA GLY A 822 42.23 7.29 47.83
C GLY A 822 41.02 6.87 46.98
N LYS A 823 41.15 6.83 45.65
CA LYS A 823 40.11 6.37 44.71
C LYS A 823 40.47 5.02 44.09
N GLU A 824 39.46 4.23 43.72
CA GLU A 824 39.63 2.93 43.06
C GLU A 824 39.24 2.99 41.57
N ASN A 825 39.72 2.02 40.77
CA ASN A 825 39.46 1.92 39.32
C ASN A 825 39.80 3.22 38.56
N VAL A 826 40.92 3.84 38.92
CA VAL A 826 41.37 5.13 38.37
C VAL A 826 41.94 4.91 36.98
N LEU A 827 41.34 5.55 35.98
CA LEU A 827 41.86 5.60 34.62
C LEU A 827 43.12 6.48 34.59
N HIS A 828 44.22 5.91 34.15
CA HIS A 828 45.53 6.54 34.04
C HIS A 828 45.94 6.63 32.56
N TYR A 829 46.32 7.83 32.10
CA TYR A 829 46.98 8.00 30.80
C TYR A 829 48.40 8.52 31.00
N THR A 830 49.36 7.81 30.42
CA THR A 830 50.73 8.32 30.20
C THR A 830 50.83 8.91 28.81
N LEU A 831 51.33 10.14 28.72
CA LEU A 831 51.79 10.81 27.51
C LEU A 831 53.30 10.99 27.68
N ASP A 832 54.12 10.53 26.73
CA ASP A 832 55.57 10.66 26.78
C ASP A 832 56.20 10.64 25.38
N SER A 833 57.53 10.70 25.29
CA SER A 833 58.28 10.70 24.04
C SER A 833 57.89 9.60 23.03
N ARG A 834 57.23 8.50 23.41
CA ARG A 834 56.66 7.50 22.48
C ARG A 834 55.57 8.07 21.57
N THR A 835 54.88 9.14 22.01
CA THR A 835 53.78 9.81 21.28
C THR A 835 54.03 11.31 21.06
N SER A 836 55.27 11.78 21.22
CA SER A 836 55.72 13.10 20.76
C SER A 836 55.54 13.27 19.25
N GLN A 837 55.42 14.53 18.78
CA GLN A 837 55.03 14.81 17.39
C GLN A 837 55.98 14.19 16.35
N ALA A 838 57.29 14.12 16.64
CA ALA A 838 58.30 13.54 15.76
C ALA A 838 58.21 12.01 15.62
N ASN A 839 57.66 11.32 16.63
CA ASN A 839 57.59 9.85 16.69
C ASN A 839 56.26 9.27 16.18
N ARG A 840 55.31 10.11 15.75
CA ARG A 840 54.04 9.65 15.15
C ARG A 840 54.22 9.28 13.67
N PRO A 841 53.35 8.41 13.10
CA PRO A 841 53.33 8.13 11.67
C PRO A 841 53.17 9.38 10.80
N ASN A 842 53.69 9.34 9.58
CA ASN A 842 53.53 10.42 8.61
C ASN A 842 52.03 10.68 8.36
N GLY A 843 51.63 11.96 8.32
CA GLY A 843 50.23 12.41 8.33
C GLY A 843 49.64 12.67 9.72
N GLN A 844 50.24 12.15 10.81
CA GLN A 844 49.79 12.41 12.19
C GLN A 844 50.72 13.35 12.98
N GLN A 845 51.70 13.95 12.31
CA GLN A 845 52.75 14.79 12.91
C GLN A 845 52.36 16.29 13.01
N GLY A 846 51.11 16.59 13.39
CA GLY A 846 50.60 17.96 13.53
C GLY A 846 49.84 18.19 14.85
N HIS A 847 49.64 19.47 15.23
CA HIS A 847 49.15 19.88 16.55
C HIS A 847 47.79 19.28 16.95
N PHE A 848 46.90 19.01 15.99
CA PHE A 848 45.63 18.30 16.22
C PHE A 848 45.81 16.97 16.97
N TYR A 849 46.89 16.24 16.65
CA TYR A 849 47.24 14.94 17.24
C TYR A 849 48.00 15.04 18.57
N ASN A 850 48.27 16.26 19.06
CA ASN A 850 48.82 16.46 20.40
C ASN A 850 47.75 16.25 21.48
N THR A 851 46.46 16.37 21.17
CA THR A 851 45.39 15.93 22.07
C THR A 851 45.26 14.40 21.98
N GLN A 852 45.33 13.72 23.11
CA GLN A 852 45.37 12.26 23.21
C GLN A 852 44.39 11.75 24.26
N GLY A 853 43.60 10.75 23.90
CA GLY A 853 42.52 10.21 24.72
C GLY A 853 41.81 9.05 24.01
N ARG A 854 40.80 8.47 24.65
CA ARG A 854 40.02 7.35 24.10
C ARG A 854 38.51 7.52 24.30
N HIS A 855 37.73 6.94 23.40
CA HIS A 855 36.27 6.99 23.43
C HIS A 855 35.67 5.96 24.39
N PHE A 856 34.72 6.43 25.21
CA PHE A 856 33.71 5.60 25.85
C PHE A 856 32.36 5.86 25.15
N ASN A 857 31.92 4.89 24.35
CA ASN A 857 30.74 5.04 23.49
C ASN A 857 29.44 4.85 24.28
N ILE A 858 28.55 5.85 24.24
CA ILE A 858 27.23 5.83 24.87
C ILE A 858 26.21 5.25 23.91
N PHE A 859 25.32 4.41 24.45
CA PHE A 859 24.20 3.88 23.70
C PHE A 859 22.94 4.72 23.97
N ASN A 860 22.67 5.69 23.08
CA ASN A 860 21.54 6.60 23.16
C ASN A 860 20.57 6.37 21.97
N PRO A 861 19.85 5.24 21.91
CA PRO A 861 19.07 4.84 20.73
C PRO A 861 17.89 5.77 20.42
N GLN A 862 17.40 6.53 21.41
CA GLN A 862 16.29 7.48 21.25
C GLN A 862 16.75 8.93 21.01
N ASN A 863 18.06 9.17 20.83
CA ASN A 863 18.65 10.51 20.71
C ASN A 863 18.27 11.46 21.87
N LEU A 864 18.15 10.94 23.10
CA LEU A 864 17.73 11.69 24.28
C LEU A 864 18.65 12.89 24.51
N THR A 865 18.03 14.06 24.67
CA THR A 865 18.71 15.36 24.78
C THR A 865 18.85 15.84 26.21
N GLN A 866 18.05 15.30 27.14
CA GLN A 866 18.30 15.47 28.58
C GLN A 866 19.29 14.43 29.06
N TRP A 867 20.40 14.89 29.63
CA TRP A 867 21.45 13.99 30.12
C TRP A 867 22.37 14.68 31.14
N GLU A 868 23.11 13.85 31.86
CA GLU A 868 24.17 14.22 32.78
C GLU A 868 25.40 13.38 32.47
N VAL A 869 26.58 14.02 32.43
CA VAL A 869 27.89 13.38 32.38
C VAL A 869 28.71 13.95 33.52
N SER A 870 29.37 13.09 34.30
CA SER A 870 30.23 13.50 35.41
C SER A 870 31.51 12.68 35.44
N GLY A 871 32.54 13.20 36.10
CA GLY A 871 33.77 12.49 36.43
C GLY A 871 34.59 13.27 37.45
N GLU A 872 35.71 12.70 37.89
CA GLU A 872 36.69 13.37 38.74
C GLU A 872 38.06 13.40 38.06
N ILE A 873 38.77 14.52 38.16
CA ILE A 873 40.12 14.76 37.63
C ILE A 873 41.07 15.01 38.80
N TRP A 874 42.26 14.40 38.79
CA TRP A 874 43.32 14.70 39.77
C TRP A 874 44.17 15.89 39.32
N VAL A 875 44.54 16.76 40.28
CA VAL A 875 45.52 17.83 40.10
C VAL A 875 46.59 17.75 41.18
N ASP A 876 47.86 17.68 40.77
CA ASP A 876 49.00 17.67 41.70
C ASP A 876 49.54 19.08 42.02
N ALA A 877 50.45 19.18 43.00
CA ALA A 877 51.00 20.48 43.43
C ALA A 877 51.98 21.11 42.41
N ALA A 878 52.62 20.33 41.55
CA ALA A 878 53.54 20.79 40.51
C ALA A 878 52.78 21.35 39.29
N MET A 879 51.64 20.74 38.94
CA MET A 879 50.65 21.27 38.01
C MET A 879 50.16 22.66 38.42
N ILE A 880 49.93 22.91 39.70
CA ILE A 880 49.52 24.24 40.19
C ILE A 880 50.69 25.23 40.15
N ALA A 881 51.88 24.84 40.60
CA ALA A 881 53.02 25.74 40.78
C ALA A 881 53.75 26.16 39.47
N SER A 882 53.09 26.13 38.30
CA SER A 882 53.66 26.40 36.97
C SER A 882 54.85 25.53 36.53
N THR A 883 55.30 24.55 37.32
CA THR A 883 56.58 23.87 37.08
C THR A 883 56.54 22.91 35.89
N LYS A 884 55.34 22.60 35.39
CA LYS A 884 55.08 21.66 34.30
C LYS A 884 53.78 22.05 33.58
N PRO A 885 53.75 22.28 32.25
CA PRO A 885 52.51 22.52 31.54
C PRO A 885 51.63 21.26 31.57
N PHE A 886 50.34 21.40 31.82
CA PHE A 886 49.40 20.27 31.78
C PHE A 886 48.02 20.70 31.27
N ARG A 887 47.22 19.71 30.87
CA ARG A 887 45.85 19.88 30.40
C ARG A 887 45.15 18.53 30.53
N SER A 888 44.08 18.49 31.33
CA SER A 888 43.31 17.29 31.67
C SER A 888 41.83 17.60 31.57
N GLU A 889 41.13 16.93 30.66
CA GLU A 889 39.80 17.38 30.19
C GLU A 889 38.84 16.20 30.05
N LEU A 890 37.57 16.44 30.39
CA LEU A 890 36.44 15.55 30.11
C LEU A 890 35.54 16.24 29.08
N TRP A 891 35.30 15.58 27.95
CA TRP A 891 34.43 16.11 26.90
C TRP A 891 33.51 15.04 26.32
N THR A 892 32.51 15.47 25.55
CA THR A 892 31.60 14.56 24.84
C THR A 892 31.56 14.86 23.35
N SER A 893 31.58 13.81 22.52
CA SER A 893 31.09 13.93 21.15
C SER A 893 29.58 13.82 21.17
N SER A 894 28.94 14.92 20.80
CA SER A 894 27.49 15.08 20.80
C SER A 894 27.02 15.55 19.43
N LYS A 895 25.70 15.55 19.22
CA LYS A 895 25.09 16.19 18.06
C LYS A 895 23.97 17.12 18.47
N ASN A 896 23.76 18.17 17.68
CA ASN A 896 22.49 18.90 17.68
C ASN A 896 21.42 17.96 17.11
N ALA A 897 20.39 17.64 17.89
CA ALA A 897 19.33 16.70 17.53
C ALA A 897 18.38 17.25 16.43
N SER A 898 18.41 18.56 16.16
CA SER A 898 17.63 19.20 15.09
C SER A 898 18.40 19.37 13.79
N THR A 899 19.72 19.66 13.83
CA THR A 899 20.52 19.88 12.61
C THR A 899 21.43 18.70 12.24
N GLY A 900 21.69 17.77 13.17
CA GLY A 900 22.63 16.66 13.02
C GLY A 900 24.12 17.06 13.12
N GLU A 901 24.41 18.35 13.24
CA GLU A 901 25.77 18.91 13.35
C GLU A 901 26.46 18.43 14.63
N ALA A 902 27.79 18.29 14.58
CA ALA A 902 28.58 17.86 15.72
C ALA A 902 28.74 18.99 16.74
N VAL A 903 28.55 18.66 18.02
CA VAL A 903 28.59 19.59 19.14
C VAL A 903 29.52 19.00 20.21
N TYR A 904 30.36 19.85 20.80
CA TYR A 904 31.47 19.42 21.64
C TYR A 904 31.45 20.10 23.01
N PRO A 905 30.59 19.66 23.95
CA PRO A 905 30.71 20.06 25.34
C PRO A 905 32.05 19.60 25.93
N MET A 906 32.86 20.53 26.44
CA MET A 906 34.16 20.24 27.04
C MET A 906 34.35 21.00 28.35
N LEU A 907 34.84 20.31 29.38
CA LEU A 907 35.22 20.89 30.67
C LEU A 907 36.53 20.26 31.14
N GLY A 908 37.51 21.08 31.53
CA GLY A 908 38.79 20.60 31.97
C GLY A 908 39.59 21.58 32.82
N ILE A 909 40.78 21.12 33.22
CA ILE A 909 41.72 21.86 34.06
C ILE A 909 43.04 21.98 33.30
N THR A 910 43.67 23.14 33.37
CA THR A 910 44.98 23.40 32.75
C THR A 910 45.74 24.47 33.54
N ASN A 911 47.04 24.59 33.31
CA ASN A 911 47.82 25.76 33.68
C ASN A 911 48.44 26.47 32.45
N VAL A 912 47.98 26.22 31.22
CA VAL A 912 48.55 26.86 30.03
C VAL A 912 47.61 27.84 29.33
N THR A 913 48.21 28.82 28.66
CA THR A 913 47.59 29.62 27.61
C THR A 913 47.94 29.01 26.26
N GLU A 914 46.94 28.78 25.42
CA GLU A 914 47.06 28.29 24.04
C GLU A 914 46.54 29.36 23.07
N ASP A 915 47.00 29.37 21.82
CA ASP A 915 46.43 30.21 20.76
C ASP A 915 45.16 29.57 20.15
N ALA A 916 44.54 30.27 19.19
CA ALA A 916 43.34 29.78 18.49
C ALA A 916 43.54 28.47 17.69
N ASN A 917 44.79 28.03 17.48
CA ASN A 917 45.13 26.76 16.81
C ASN A 917 45.47 25.63 17.81
N GLY A 918 45.45 25.91 19.12
CA GLY A 918 45.91 24.98 20.17
C GLY A 918 47.43 24.94 20.35
N THR A 919 48.13 26.00 19.94
CA THR A 919 49.59 26.16 20.07
C THR A 919 49.93 26.79 21.42
N TYR A 920 50.78 26.14 22.20
CA TYR A 920 51.17 26.61 23.53
C TYR A 920 51.85 27.98 23.47
N GLN A 921 51.47 28.89 24.37
CA GLN A 921 52.06 30.22 24.50
C GLN A 921 52.87 30.36 25.81
N SER A 922 52.26 29.97 26.94
CA SER A 922 52.85 30.14 28.28
C SER A 922 52.16 29.29 29.34
N THR A 923 52.90 28.87 30.37
CA THR A 923 52.33 28.37 31.63
C THR A 923 52.00 29.53 32.57
N MET A 924 50.91 29.41 33.32
CA MET A 924 50.41 30.33 34.35
C MET A 924 50.89 29.89 35.74
N ASP A 925 51.04 30.84 36.67
CA ASP A 925 51.50 30.63 38.06
C ASP A 925 50.51 29.89 38.97
N HIS A 926 49.39 29.43 38.40
CA HIS A 926 48.33 28.66 39.03
C HIS A 926 47.62 27.79 37.97
N ALA A 927 46.87 26.77 38.43
CA ALA A 927 45.95 26.02 37.58
C ALA A 927 44.57 26.69 37.54
N VAL A 928 43.89 26.61 36.39
CA VAL A 928 42.57 27.18 36.12
C VAL A 928 41.62 26.12 35.55
N VAL A 929 40.31 26.35 35.73
CA VAL A 929 39.25 25.57 35.09
C VAL A 929 38.86 26.26 33.79
N ARG A 930 38.62 25.48 32.73
CA ARG A 930 38.17 26.00 31.42
C ARG A 930 37.04 25.18 30.82
N THR A 931 36.23 25.88 30.02
CA THR A 931 35.07 25.34 29.31
C THR A 931 35.15 25.67 27.82
N TRP A 932 34.56 24.82 26.99
CA TRP A 932 34.37 25.11 25.56
C TRP A 932 32.97 25.65 25.29
N GLY A 933 32.87 26.66 24.42
CA GLY A 933 31.60 27.24 23.99
C GLY A 933 31.66 27.94 22.63
N ASP A 934 30.68 28.82 22.37
CA ASP A 934 30.49 29.52 21.08
C ASP A 934 31.77 30.22 20.58
N ASP A 935 32.52 30.88 21.48
CA ASP A 935 33.78 31.59 21.20
C ASP A 935 35.06 30.73 21.40
N GLY A 936 34.91 29.41 21.62
CA GLY A 936 36.01 28.48 21.88
C GLY A 936 36.33 28.28 23.38
N TRP A 937 37.62 28.20 23.73
CA TRP A 937 38.06 27.98 25.11
C TRP A 937 37.96 29.24 25.97
N THR A 938 37.18 29.16 27.06
CA THR A 938 37.04 30.23 28.06
C THR A 938 37.46 29.74 29.45
N VAL A 939 38.18 30.59 30.20
CA VAL A 939 38.57 30.33 31.60
C VAL A 939 37.43 30.72 32.54
N ALA A 940 37.12 29.88 33.52
CA ALA A 940 36.09 30.16 34.53
C ALA A 940 36.64 31.09 35.63
N GLU A 941 36.19 32.35 35.65
CA GLU A 941 36.60 33.33 36.65
C GLU A 941 36.18 32.96 38.08
N GLY A 942 37.01 33.30 39.06
CA GLY A 942 36.71 33.12 40.49
C GLY A 942 36.82 31.68 41.02
N ILE A 943 37.19 30.71 40.18
CA ILE A 943 37.34 29.30 40.57
C ILE A 943 38.79 29.01 40.99
N ALA A 944 38.98 28.42 42.18
CA ALA A 944 40.29 28.06 42.72
C ALA A 944 40.55 26.54 42.60
N VAL A 945 41.52 26.17 41.76
CA VAL A 945 42.00 24.78 41.67
C VAL A 945 42.99 24.51 42.80
N ASN A 946 42.85 23.39 43.49
CA ASN A 946 43.68 22.98 44.62
C ASN A 946 44.35 21.63 44.33
N THR A 947 45.27 21.18 45.18
CA THR A 947 45.83 19.83 45.06
C THR A 947 44.78 18.82 45.53
N GLY A 948 44.34 17.91 44.66
CA GLY A 948 43.33 16.91 45.01
C GLY A 948 42.53 16.37 43.82
N TRP A 949 41.45 15.65 44.14
CA TRP A 949 40.41 15.26 43.20
C TRP A 949 39.36 16.36 43.07
N HIS A 950 39.10 16.78 41.83
CA HIS A 950 38.10 17.78 41.48
C HIS A 950 36.97 17.15 40.65
N THR A 951 35.71 17.46 40.98
CA THR A 951 34.54 16.95 40.25
C THR A 951 34.24 17.83 39.03
N VAL A 952 34.22 17.23 37.84
CA VAL A 952 33.77 17.86 36.60
C VAL A 952 32.42 17.28 36.19
N LYS A 953 31.46 18.14 35.83
CA LYS A 953 30.11 17.72 35.45
C LYS A 953 29.52 18.61 34.35
N MET A 954 28.80 17.97 33.43
CA MET A 954 28.08 18.55 32.31
C MET A 954 26.63 18.08 32.39
N VAL A 955 25.67 19.00 32.34
CA VAL A 955 24.23 18.69 32.36
C VAL A 955 23.55 19.36 31.19
N SER A 956 22.84 18.57 30.38
CA SER A 956 21.88 19.09 29.42
C SER A 956 20.47 19.05 30.02
N ASP A 957 19.82 20.22 30.07
CA ASP A 957 18.38 20.33 30.40
C ASP A 957 17.46 20.01 29.21
N GLY A 958 18.05 19.61 28.07
CA GLY A 958 17.37 19.37 26.80
C GLY A 958 17.47 20.53 25.81
N ASN A 959 17.92 21.72 26.25
CA ASN A 959 18.12 22.92 25.43
C ASN A 959 19.46 23.63 25.69
N TYR A 960 20.05 23.47 26.88
CA TYR A 960 21.32 24.09 27.26
C TYR A 960 22.22 23.08 27.97
N VAL A 961 23.49 23.02 27.55
CA VAL A 961 24.53 22.30 28.30
C VAL A 961 25.20 23.26 29.28
N THR A 962 25.11 22.92 30.57
CA THR A 962 25.59 23.72 31.70
C THR A 962 26.74 22.98 32.39
N TYR A 963 27.79 23.73 32.75
CA TYR A 963 29.04 23.23 33.32
C TYR A 963 29.09 23.42 34.83
N TYR A 964 29.54 22.38 35.54
CA TYR A 964 29.69 22.36 36.98
C TYR A 964 31.09 21.87 37.38
N PHE A 965 31.74 22.57 38.31
CA PHE A 965 33.03 22.22 38.90
C PHE A 965 32.91 22.21 40.42
N ASP A 966 33.28 21.09 41.07
CA ASP A 966 33.07 20.84 42.50
C ASP A 966 31.62 21.12 43.00
N GLY A 967 30.65 20.99 42.10
CA GLY A 967 29.23 21.26 42.36
C GLY A 967 28.80 22.72 42.19
N GLN A 968 29.73 23.66 42.00
CA GLN A 968 29.42 25.04 41.62
C GLN A 968 29.13 25.13 40.12
N GLU A 969 28.11 25.90 39.72
CA GLU A 969 27.87 26.26 38.31
C GLU A 969 28.92 27.27 37.84
N ILE A 970 29.56 27.00 36.70
CA ILE A 970 30.69 27.80 36.18
C ILE A 970 30.47 28.36 34.77
N GLY A 971 29.36 28.01 34.11
CA GLY A 971 29.02 28.56 32.80
C GLY A 971 28.12 27.64 31.96
N LYS A 972 27.85 28.06 30.73
CA LYS A 972 27.11 27.27 29.72
C LYS A 972 27.92 27.20 28.42
N MET A 973 27.68 26.14 27.64
CA MET A 973 28.34 25.94 26.34
C MET A 973 27.90 26.97 25.29
N SER A 974 26.63 27.36 25.29
CA SER A 974 26.10 28.36 24.36
C SER A 974 25.08 29.25 25.06
N ALA A 975 24.97 30.50 24.60
CA ALA A 975 23.84 31.36 24.93
C ALA A 975 22.59 31.01 24.10
N THR A 976 22.75 30.26 23.00
CA THR A 976 21.67 29.80 22.12
C THR A 976 21.12 28.46 22.61
N ALA A 977 19.79 28.31 22.60
CA ALA A 977 19.16 27.03 22.87
C ALA A 977 19.44 26.04 21.73
N ALA A 978 20.03 24.89 22.05
CA ALA A 978 20.31 23.81 21.13
C ALA A 978 20.03 22.44 21.79
N PRO A 979 19.17 21.59 21.21
CA PRO A 979 18.92 20.26 21.75
C PRO A 979 20.11 19.35 21.46
N VAL A 980 20.91 19.01 22.47
CA VAL A 980 22.16 18.24 22.30
C VAL A 980 21.97 16.79 22.76
N CYS A 981 22.23 15.80 21.90
CA CYS A 981 22.27 14.38 22.27
C CYS A 981 23.72 13.85 22.30
N ILE A 982 24.10 13.13 23.37
CA ILE A 982 25.45 12.56 23.55
C ILE A 982 25.61 11.22 22.85
N THR A 983 26.79 11.00 22.25
CA THR A 983 27.16 9.75 21.57
C THR A 983 28.38 9.06 22.19
N SER A 984 29.29 9.81 22.81
CA SER A 984 30.44 9.27 23.54
C SER A 984 31.02 10.30 24.53
N ILE A 985 31.69 9.81 25.56
CA ILE A 985 32.54 10.58 26.48
C ILE A 985 33.99 10.26 26.16
N MET A 986 34.89 11.23 26.31
CA MET A 986 36.33 10.99 26.35
C MET A 986 36.96 11.78 27.49
N PRO A 987 37.78 11.13 28.32
CA PRO A 987 38.90 11.76 28.98
C PRO A 987 39.99 12.06 27.93
N GLN A 988 40.69 13.17 28.06
CA GLN A 988 41.84 13.50 27.21
C GLN A 988 42.89 14.35 27.94
N ALA A 989 44.12 14.31 27.45
CA ALA A 989 45.22 15.20 27.82
C ALA A 989 45.99 15.67 26.59
N PHE A 990 46.98 16.55 26.77
CA PHE A 990 47.74 17.15 25.67
C PHE A 990 49.26 16.96 25.78
N HIS A 991 49.90 16.77 24.63
CA HIS A 991 51.32 16.46 24.50
C HIS A 991 52.14 17.70 24.07
N TYR A 992 52.92 18.29 24.99
CA TYR A 992 53.72 19.49 24.69
C TYR A 992 55.13 19.23 24.10
N ASP A 993 55.57 17.96 23.97
CA ASP A 993 56.75 17.64 23.15
C ASP A 993 56.45 17.71 21.64
N TYR A 994 56.58 18.93 21.11
CA TYR A 994 56.60 19.23 19.69
C TYR A 994 57.48 20.43 19.39
N GLN A 995 57.83 20.59 18.12
CA GLN A 995 58.60 21.74 17.63
C GLN A 995 57.71 22.75 16.90
N GLU A 996 58.04 24.03 17.05
CA GLU A 996 57.66 25.08 16.12
C GLU A 996 58.92 25.88 15.72
N ASN A 997 59.05 26.22 14.44
CA ASN A 997 60.20 26.93 13.88
C ASN A 997 61.57 26.30 14.24
N GLY A 998 61.60 24.99 14.49
CA GLY A 998 62.80 24.21 14.84
C GLY A 998 63.14 24.17 16.34
N ASN A 999 62.37 24.80 17.21
CA ASN A 999 62.58 24.78 18.67
C ASN A 999 61.51 23.90 19.34
N TYR A 1000 61.91 23.02 20.26
CA TYR A 1000 60.97 22.28 21.10
C TYR A 1000 60.31 23.22 22.14
N PHE A 1001 59.00 23.10 22.33
CA PHE A 1001 58.30 23.78 23.43
C PHE A 1001 58.64 23.17 24.79
N TYR A 1002 58.66 21.83 24.86
CA TYR A 1002 59.01 21.10 26.08
C TYR A 1002 59.68 19.76 25.69
N GLU A 1003 60.98 19.81 25.39
CA GLU A 1003 61.76 18.66 24.96
C GLU A 1003 61.73 17.53 26.01
N GLY A 1004 61.33 16.32 25.62
CA GLY A 1004 61.25 15.18 26.52
C GLY A 1004 60.10 15.25 27.54
N TYR A 1005 59.05 16.03 27.24
CA TYR A 1005 57.83 16.10 28.06
C TYR A 1005 57.23 14.72 28.36
N THR A 1006 56.81 14.54 29.61
CA THR A 1006 55.87 13.49 30.00
C THR A 1006 54.68 14.10 30.71
N CYS A 1007 53.50 13.48 30.63
CA CYS A 1007 52.34 13.82 31.45
C CYS A 1007 51.64 12.53 31.88
N GLU A 1008 51.40 12.43 33.18
CA GLU A 1008 50.43 11.48 33.71
C GLU A 1008 49.15 12.26 34.01
N THR A 1009 47.98 11.71 33.66
CA THR A 1009 46.69 12.25 34.08
C THR A 1009 45.80 11.14 34.60
N TYR A 1010 45.00 11.47 35.61
CA TYR A 1010 44.18 10.51 36.36
C TYR A 1010 42.73 10.96 36.36
N PHE A 1011 41.84 10.03 36.01
CA PHE A 1011 40.40 10.24 36.01
C PHE A 1011 39.70 9.11 36.77
N CYS A 1012 38.63 9.40 37.51
CA CYS A 1012 37.79 8.36 38.10
C CYS A 1012 36.31 8.76 38.15
N ASN A 1013 35.45 7.83 38.57
CA ASN A 1013 34.00 8.02 38.72
C ASN A 1013 33.31 8.67 37.50
N ILE A 1014 33.78 8.33 36.30
CA ILE A 1014 33.15 8.78 35.06
C ILE A 1014 31.84 8.02 34.85
N ASN A 1015 30.75 8.76 34.78
CA ASN A 1015 29.39 8.24 34.66
C ASN A 1015 28.60 9.04 33.60
N TYR A 1016 27.58 8.40 33.02
CA TYR A 1016 26.49 9.10 32.32
C TYR A 1016 25.13 8.69 32.87
N GLN A 1017 24.16 9.59 32.73
CA GLN A 1017 22.74 9.31 32.87
C GLN A 1017 21.97 10.04 31.77
N LEU A 1018 21.23 9.30 30.95
CA LEU A 1018 20.21 9.82 30.03
C LEU A 1018 18.88 9.97 30.77
N LYS A 1019 18.01 10.88 30.32
CA LYS A 1019 16.66 11.07 30.86
C LYS A 1019 15.65 11.05 29.70
N LYS A 1020 14.54 10.34 29.92
CA LYS A 1020 13.38 10.29 29.02
C LYS A 1020 12.42 11.43 29.36
#